data_AF-A0A5J5R8V9-F1
#
_entry.id   AF-A0A5J5R8V9-F1
#
_cell.length_a   1.000
_cell.length_b   1.000
_cell.length_c   1.000
_cell.angle_alpha   90.00
_cell.angle_beta   90.00
_cell.angle_gamma   90.00
#
_symmetry.space_group_name_H-M   'P 1'
#
loop_
_entity.id
_entity.type
_entity.pdbx_description
1 polymer ?
#
loop_
_entity_poly.entity_id
_entity_poly.type
_entity_poly.pdbx_seq_one_letter_code
_entity_poly.pdbx_strand_id
1 'polypeptide(L)'
;MMAVTSSCKEGTKIAMDNGKYVRYTPEQVEALERLYHECPKPSSMRRQQLIRECPILSNIEPKQIKVWFQNRRCREKQRKEASRLQAVNRKLTAMNKLLMEENDRLQKQVSQLVYENSYFRQQTQNTTLATTDTSCESVVTSGQHHLTPQHPPRDASPAGLLSIAEETLTEFLSKATGTAVEWVQMPGMKPGPDSIGIVAISHGRSGVAARACGLVGLDPTRVAEILKDRPSWYRDCRAVDVINVLSTGNGGTIELLYMQLYAPTTLAPARDFWLLRYTSVMEDGSLVVCERSLNNTQNGPSMPPAANFVRAELLPSGYLIRPCEGGGSIIHIVDHMDLEPWSVPEVLRPLYESSTLLAQKTTMAALRHLRQISQEISQPNVTGWGRRPAALRALSQKLNKGFNEAVNGFADEGWSMLESDGVDDVTLLVNSSPSKMMGINLSYGNGFPSMGNAILCAKASMLLQNVPPAILLRFLREHRSEWADSGIDAYSAAAVKAGPCGLPVARGGSFGGQVILPLAHTIEHEEFMEVIKLENMGHYREDMIMPGDIFLLQLCSGVDENAVGTCAQLTFAPIDASFSDDAPIIPSGFRIIPLDSGMDASSPNRTLDLASTLEVGAAGNRSTGDNSGRNGSTKSVMTIAFQFVYEIHLQENVATMARQYVRSIIASVQRVALALSPSNFGSHAGFRTPPGTPEAQTLARWICQSYRCYLGVELLEYEGSESILKTLWHNTDAVLCCSLKALPVFTFANQAGLDMLETTLVALQDISLEKIFDDNGRKALFAEFPQVMQQGFMCLQGGICLSSMGRPISYERAVAWKVVNDEENAHCICFMFVNWSFV
;
A
#
# COMPACT_ATOMS: atom_id res chain seq x y z
N MET A 1 -34.96 -31.90 28.19
CA MET A 1 -36.08 -32.65 28.79
C MET A 1 -37.01 -31.65 29.46
N MET A 2 -38.13 -31.31 28.82
CA MET A 2 -39.40 -30.89 29.44
C MET A 2 -40.43 -30.82 28.32
N ALA A 3 -41.39 -31.74 28.37
CA ALA A 3 -42.52 -31.83 27.46
C ALA A 3 -43.63 -30.89 27.92
N VAL A 4 -44.36 -30.30 26.97
CA VAL A 4 -45.72 -29.80 27.23
C VAL A 4 -46.64 -30.42 26.19
N THR A 5 -47.42 -31.38 26.66
CA THR A 5 -48.57 -31.99 26.00
C THR A 5 -49.78 -31.06 26.13
N SER A 6 -50.63 -31.04 25.11
CA SER A 6 -51.95 -30.41 25.18
C SER A 6 -52.94 -31.29 24.41
N SER A 7 -53.86 -31.95 25.12
CA SER A 7 -55.02 -32.60 24.54
C SER A 7 -56.32 -31.91 24.97
N CYS A 8 -57.25 -31.88 24.00
CA CYS A 8 -58.72 -31.84 24.11
C CYS A 8 -59.41 -30.55 24.60
N LYS A 9 -60.21 -29.93 23.72
CA LYS A 9 -61.67 -30.13 23.71
C LYS A 9 -62.36 -29.50 22.49
N GLU A 10 -63.36 -30.23 22.03
CA GLU A 10 -64.29 -29.93 20.94
C GLU A 10 -65.36 -28.92 21.38
N GLY A 11 -65.79 -28.06 20.45
CA GLY A 11 -67.01 -27.25 20.58
C GLY A 11 -66.78 -25.74 20.60
N THR A 12 -66.96 -25.09 19.45
CA THR A 12 -68.05 -24.14 19.13
C THR A 12 -67.66 -23.43 17.82
N LYS A 13 -68.50 -23.59 16.79
CA LYS A 13 -68.37 -22.89 15.51
C LYS A 13 -68.49 -21.37 15.73
N ILE A 14 -67.38 -20.66 15.72
CA ILE A 14 -67.35 -19.21 15.48
C ILE A 14 -66.68 -19.02 14.12
N ALA A 15 -67.45 -18.52 13.17
CA ALA A 15 -67.00 -18.15 11.85
C ALA A 15 -65.87 -17.12 11.96
N MET A 16 -64.62 -17.55 11.79
CA MET A 16 -63.49 -16.66 11.60
C MET A 16 -63.28 -16.46 10.10
N ASP A 17 -63.39 -15.20 9.72
CA ASP A 17 -63.19 -14.62 8.40
C ASP A 17 -61.88 -15.13 7.76
N ASN A 18 -61.99 -16.05 6.80
CA ASN A 18 -60.89 -16.80 6.18
C ASN A 18 -60.05 -15.97 5.17
N GLY A 19 -60.17 -14.64 5.18
CA GLY A 19 -59.70 -13.76 4.10
C GLY A 19 -58.30 -13.16 4.23
N LYS A 20 -57.52 -13.44 5.31
CA LYS A 20 -56.24 -12.73 5.56
C LYS A 20 -54.96 -13.54 5.37
N TYR A 21 -55.02 -14.87 5.25
CA TYR A 21 -53.83 -15.71 5.06
C TYR A 21 -54.03 -16.75 3.97
N VAL A 22 -53.33 -16.57 2.85
CA VAL A 22 -53.27 -17.55 1.76
C VAL A 22 -52.38 -18.70 2.20
N ARG A 23 -52.94 -19.91 2.23
CA ARG A 23 -52.17 -21.14 2.43
C ARG A 23 -51.83 -21.72 1.05
N TYR A 24 -50.56 -21.66 0.69
CA TYR A 24 -50.04 -22.28 -0.53
C TYR A 24 -49.97 -23.80 -0.35
N THR A 25 -50.29 -24.56 -1.39
CA THR A 25 -50.03 -26.02 -1.40
C THR A 25 -48.53 -26.29 -1.50
N PRO A 26 -48.03 -27.47 -1.09
CA PRO A 26 -46.62 -27.83 -1.24
C PRO A 26 -46.09 -27.66 -2.67
N GLU A 27 -46.89 -28.02 -3.67
CA GLU A 27 -46.56 -27.93 -5.09
C GLU A 27 -46.47 -26.47 -5.56
N GLN A 28 -47.35 -25.61 -5.02
CA GLN A 28 -47.30 -24.16 -5.27
C GLN A 28 -46.05 -23.52 -4.64
N VAL A 29 -45.68 -23.94 -3.43
CA VAL A 29 -44.45 -23.46 -2.78
C VAL A 29 -43.23 -23.88 -3.59
N GLU A 30 -43.15 -25.13 -4.02
CA GLU A 30 -42.03 -25.64 -4.81
C GLU A 30 -41.89 -24.89 -6.15
N ALA A 31 -43.00 -24.61 -6.83
CA ALA A 31 -43.01 -23.82 -8.06
C ALA A 31 -42.54 -22.37 -7.81
N LEU A 32 -43.02 -21.73 -6.75
CA LEU A 32 -42.59 -20.38 -6.36
C LEU A 32 -41.11 -20.35 -5.95
N GLU A 33 -40.60 -21.40 -5.30
CA GLU A 33 -39.19 -21.54 -4.96
C GLU A 33 -38.32 -21.72 -6.21
N ARG A 34 -38.71 -22.53 -7.19
CA ARG A 34 -38.01 -22.62 -8.48
C ARG A 34 -37.94 -21.27 -9.19
N LEU A 35 -39.08 -20.58 -9.30
CA LEU A 35 -39.14 -19.24 -9.91
C LEU A 35 -38.33 -18.18 -9.14
N TYR A 36 -38.16 -18.34 -7.83
CA TYR A 36 -37.32 -17.46 -7.01
C TYR A 36 -35.84 -17.57 -7.37
N HIS A 37 -35.36 -18.77 -7.72
CA HIS A 37 -33.97 -18.95 -8.15
C HIS A 37 -33.70 -18.28 -9.50
N GLU A 38 -34.70 -18.22 -10.38
CA GLU A 38 -34.58 -17.55 -11.69
C GLU A 38 -34.72 -16.03 -11.58
N CYS A 39 -35.69 -15.52 -10.83
CA CYS A 39 -35.95 -14.08 -10.72
C CYS A 39 -36.42 -13.67 -9.31
N PRO A 40 -35.52 -13.31 -8.38
CA PRO A 40 -35.87 -12.97 -7.00
C PRO A 40 -36.71 -11.68 -6.83
N LYS A 41 -36.78 -10.83 -7.87
CA LYS A 41 -37.51 -9.55 -7.88
C LYS A 41 -38.37 -9.43 -9.15
N PRO A 42 -39.43 -10.23 -9.31
CA PRO A 42 -40.22 -10.24 -10.54
C PRO A 42 -41.02 -8.92 -10.71
N SER A 43 -41.01 -8.37 -11.92
CA SER A 43 -41.77 -7.16 -12.28
C SER A 43 -43.29 -7.40 -12.23
N SER A 44 -44.11 -6.34 -12.34
CA SER A 44 -45.57 -6.51 -12.40
C SER A 44 -46.01 -7.37 -13.58
N MET A 45 -45.43 -7.11 -14.76
CA MET A 45 -45.69 -7.89 -15.97
C MET A 45 -45.25 -9.35 -15.82
N ARG A 46 -44.05 -9.58 -15.27
CA ARG A 46 -43.55 -10.96 -15.05
C ARG A 46 -44.46 -11.74 -14.11
N ARG A 47 -44.97 -11.12 -13.04
CA ARG A 47 -45.93 -11.78 -12.11
C ARG A 47 -47.24 -12.17 -12.80
N GLN A 48 -47.75 -11.34 -13.71
CA GLN A 48 -48.95 -11.68 -14.50
C GLN A 48 -48.68 -12.82 -15.49
N GLN A 49 -47.49 -12.84 -16.09
CA GLN A 49 -47.07 -13.88 -17.02
C GLN A 49 -46.90 -15.23 -16.31
N LEU A 50 -46.30 -15.25 -15.12
CA LEU A 50 -46.11 -16.48 -14.33
C LEU A 50 -47.42 -17.20 -13.99
N ILE A 51 -48.51 -16.47 -13.78
CA ILE A 51 -49.84 -17.05 -13.52
C ILE A 51 -50.39 -17.76 -14.76
N ARG A 52 -50.05 -17.27 -15.97
CA ARG A 52 -50.44 -17.87 -17.24
C ARG A 52 -49.55 -19.07 -17.61
N GLU A 53 -48.26 -18.97 -17.30
CA GLU A 53 -47.25 -19.98 -17.64
C GLU A 53 -47.24 -21.18 -16.67
N CYS A 54 -47.64 -20.97 -15.41
CA CYS A 54 -47.70 -22.01 -14.39
C CYS A 54 -49.16 -22.26 -13.97
N PRO A 55 -49.85 -23.26 -14.54
CA PRO A 55 -51.24 -23.58 -14.21
C PRO A 55 -51.48 -23.83 -12.70
N ILE A 56 -50.46 -24.31 -12.00
CA ILE A 56 -50.48 -24.57 -10.54
C ILE A 56 -50.62 -23.25 -9.74
N LEU A 57 -50.20 -22.12 -10.30
CA LEU A 57 -50.30 -20.78 -9.71
C LEU A 57 -51.51 -19.98 -10.21
N SER A 58 -52.35 -20.56 -11.08
CA SER A 58 -53.51 -19.89 -11.71
C SER A 58 -54.51 -19.30 -10.71
N ASN A 59 -54.62 -19.91 -9.53
CA ASN A 59 -55.51 -19.49 -8.44
C ASN A 59 -54.86 -18.52 -7.44
N ILE A 60 -53.69 -17.97 -7.75
CA ILE A 60 -52.94 -17.04 -6.88
C ILE A 60 -52.94 -15.65 -7.50
N GLU A 61 -53.31 -14.63 -6.72
CA GLU A 61 -53.30 -13.26 -7.22
C GLU A 61 -51.87 -12.70 -7.40
N PRO A 62 -51.63 -11.82 -8.38
CA PRO A 62 -50.32 -11.17 -8.58
C PRO A 62 -49.79 -10.42 -7.34
N LYS A 63 -50.69 -9.93 -6.48
CA LYS A 63 -50.35 -9.30 -5.19
C LYS A 63 -49.83 -10.32 -4.18
N GLN A 64 -50.41 -11.51 -4.14
CA GLN A 64 -49.99 -12.59 -3.23
C GLN A 64 -48.61 -13.12 -3.65
N ILE A 65 -48.33 -13.25 -4.95
CA ILE A 65 -46.99 -13.58 -5.45
C ILE A 65 -45.98 -12.50 -5.02
N LYS A 66 -46.33 -11.21 -5.10
CA LYS A 66 -45.48 -10.12 -4.62
C LYS A 66 -45.08 -10.30 -3.16
N VAL A 67 -46.07 -10.55 -2.31
CA VAL A 67 -45.91 -10.71 -0.86
C VAL A 67 -45.09 -11.96 -0.55
N TRP A 68 -45.32 -13.07 -1.26
CA TRP A 68 -44.51 -14.27 -1.10
C TRP A 68 -43.03 -14.01 -1.42
N PHE A 69 -42.71 -13.37 -2.55
CA PHE A 69 -41.33 -13.04 -2.91
C PHE A 69 -40.69 -12.02 -1.96
N GLN A 70 -41.46 -11.05 -1.45
CA GLN A 70 -41.00 -10.12 -0.41
C GLN A 70 -40.68 -10.85 0.90
N ASN A 71 -41.57 -11.73 1.36
CA ASN A 71 -41.39 -12.51 2.56
C ASN A 71 -40.25 -13.53 2.42
N ARG A 72 -40.08 -14.14 1.24
CA ARG A 72 -38.98 -15.07 0.97
C ARG A 72 -37.63 -14.36 1.05
N ARG A 73 -37.51 -13.16 0.45
CA ARG A 73 -36.32 -12.30 0.58
C ARG A 73 -36.07 -11.89 2.03
N CYS A 74 -37.11 -11.50 2.76
CA CYS A 74 -36.98 -11.14 4.17
C CYS A 74 -36.50 -12.32 5.02
N ARG A 75 -37.10 -13.51 4.86
CA ARG A 75 -36.70 -14.73 5.57
C ARG A 75 -35.31 -15.21 5.20
N GLU A 76 -34.91 -15.07 3.93
CA GLU A 76 -33.55 -15.39 3.50
C GLU A 76 -32.54 -14.39 4.09
N LYS A 77 -32.85 -13.10 4.06
CA LYS A 77 -32.03 -12.06 4.72
C LYS A 77 -31.90 -12.34 6.21
N GLN A 78 -33.00 -12.67 6.90
CA GLN A 78 -32.98 -13.05 8.32
C GLN A 78 -32.16 -14.31 8.58
N ARG A 79 -32.27 -15.35 7.73
CA ARG A 79 -31.43 -16.56 7.86
C ARG A 79 -29.95 -16.23 7.68
N LYS A 80 -29.59 -15.48 6.63
CA LYS A 80 -28.20 -15.04 6.39
C LYS A 80 -27.68 -14.22 7.57
N GLU A 81 -28.49 -13.31 8.10
CA GLU A 81 -28.13 -12.47 9.24
C GLU A 81 -28.01 -13.28 10.54
N ALA A 82 -28.92 -14.21 10.81
CA ALA A 82 -28.84 -15.10 11.97
C ALA A 82 -27.59 -15.99 11.90
N SER A 83 -27.27 -16.56 10.73
CA SER A 83 -26.03 -17.30 10.51
C SER A 83 -24.79 -16.42 10.69
N ARG A 84 -24.82 -15.18 10.19
CA ARG A 84 -23.75 -14.18 10.39
C ARG A 84 -23.57 -13.87 11.87
N LEU A 85 -24.65 -13.61 12.61
CA LEU A 85 -24.63 -13.34 14.05
C LEU A 85 -24.12 -14.55 14.84
N GLN A 86 -24.52 -15.77 14.49
CA GLN A 86 -23.99 -16.98 15.11
C GLN A 86 -22.49 -17.14 14.86
N ALA A 87 -22.01 -16.87 13.64
CA ALA A 87 -20.59 -16.90 13.33
C ALA A 87 -19.81 -15.84 14.12
N VAL A 88 -20.31 -14.59 14.19
CA VAL A 88 -19.71 -13.52 14.99
C VAL A 88 -19.70 -13.87 16.48
N ASN A 89 -20.77 -14.45 17.00
CA ASN A 89 -20.86 -14.85 18.40
C ASN A 89 -19.84 -15.95 18.75
N ARG A 90 -19.64 -16.94 17.86
CA ARG A 90 -18.55 -17.93 18.00
C ARG A 90 -17.18 -17.26 18.03
N LYS A 91 -16.91 -16.33 17.11
CA LYS A 91 -15.65 -15.57 17.09
C LYS A 91 -15.44 -14.76 18.37
N LEU A 92 -16.47 -14.05 18.84
CA LEU A 92 -16.43 -13.27 20.09
C LEU A 92 -16.21 -14.17 21.31
N THR A 93 -16.82 -15.35 21.34
CA THR A 93 -16.62 -16.32 22.43
C THR A 93 -15.19 -16.84 22.46
N ALA A 94 -14.63 -17.19 21.29
CA ALA A 94 -13.22 -17.58 21.18
C ALA A 94 -12.27 -16.44 21.58
N MET A 95 -12.55 -15.20 21.16
CA MET A 95 -11.75 -14.02 21.53
C MET A 95 -11.86 -13.69 23.02
N ASN A 96 -13.04 -13.83 23.62
CA ASN A 96 -13.22 -13.67 25.06
C ASN A 96 -12.43 -14.72 25.84
N LYS A 97 -12.39 -15.97 25.36
CA LYS A 97 -11.56 -17.02 25.97
C LYS A 97 -10.07 -16.63 25.94
N LEU A 98 -9.58 -16.11 24.81
CA LEU A 98 -8.20 -15.59 24.69
C LEU A 98 -7.91 -14.44 25.65
N LEU A 99 -8.82 -13.47 25.74
CA LEU A 99 -8.68 -12.35 26.66
C LEU A 99 -8.69 -12.80 28.12
N MET A 100 -9.51 -13.80 28.48
CA MET A 100 -9.50 -14.37 29.83
C MET A 100 -8.20 -15.14 30.12
N GLU A 101 -7.67 -15.91 29.15
CA GLU A 101 -6.39 -16.60 29.27
C GLU A 101 -5.23 -15.62 29.52
N GLU A 102 -5.17 -14.51 28.76
CA GLU A 102 -4.16 -13.47 28.97
C GLU A 102 -4.37 -12.70 30.28
N ASN A 103 -5.62 -12.42 30.68
CA ASN A 103 -5.89 -11.74 31.94
C ASN A 103 -5.46 -12.59 33.15
N ASP A 104 -5.77 -13.89 33.16
CA ASP A 104 -5.30 -14.83 34.19
C ASP A 104 -3.76 -14.87 34.24
N ARG A 105 -3.11 -14.82 33.07
CA ARG A 105 -1.64 -14.80 32.98
C ARG A 105 -1.03 -13.52 33.53
N LEU A 106 -1.59 -12.36 33.16
CA LEU A 106 -1.18 -11.06 33.69
C LEU A 106 -1.42 -10.98 35.20
N GLN A 107 -2.52 -11.54 35.69
CA GLN A 107 -2.84 -11.57 37.12
C GLN A 107 -1.85 -12.41 37.92
N LYS A 108 -1.37 -13.53 37.36
CA LYS A 108 -0.25 -14.31 37.92
C LYS A 108 1.06 -13.52 37.93
N GLN A 109 1.36 -12.81 36.84
CA GLN A 109 2.56 -11.98 36.76
C GLN A 109 2.55 -10.84 37.78
N VAL A 110 1.42 -10.15 37.93
CA VAL A 110 1.24 -9.11 38.95
C VAL A 110 1.43 -9.71 40.34
N SER A 111 0.84 -10.89 40.59
CA SER A 111 0.96 -11.57 41.89
C SER A 111 2.42 -11.94 42.19
N GLN A 112 3.18 -12.41 41.20
CA GLN A 112 4.61 -12.70 41.35
C GLN A 112 5.45 -11.44 41.58
N LEU A 113 5.22 -10.36 40.83
CA LEU A 113 5.90 -9.09 41.04
C LEU A 113 5.57 -8.44 42.39
N VAL A 114 4.33 -8.60 42.88
CA VAL A 114 3.93 -8.15 44.22
C VAL A 114 4.64 -8.98 45.29
N TYR A 115 4.75 -10.29 45.11
CA TYR A 115 5.51 -11.16 46.00
C TYR A 115 7.00 -10.77 46.04
N GLU A 116 7.65 -10.61 44.89
CA GLU A 116 9.05 -10.18 44.79
C GLU A 116 9.26 -8.80 45.42
N ASN A 117 8.37 -7.83 45.16
CA ASN A 117 8.43 -6.51 45.81
C ASN A 117 8.28 -6.59 47.33
N SER A 118 7.37 -7.44 47.82
CA SER A 118 7.18 -7.63 49.26
C SER A 118 8.42 -8.25 49.91
N TYR A 119 9.07 -9.20 49.22
CA TYR A 119 10.32 -9.81 49.63
C TYR A 119 11.46 -8.79 49.66
N PHE A 120 11.63 -7.98 48.61
CA PHE A 120 12.63 -6.91 48.58
C PHE A 120 12.40 -5.89 49.69
N ARG A 121 11.16 -5.44 49.92
CA ARG A 121 10.83 -4.53 51.02
C ARG A 121 11.12 -5.14 52.40
N GLN A 122 10.87 -6.44 52.60
CA GLN A 122 11.27 -7.14 53.82
C GLN A 122 12.79 -7.22 53.98
N GLN A 123 13.53 -7.46 52.90
CA GLN A 123 14.99 -7.43 52.92
C GLN A 123 15.51 -6.03 53.28
N THR A 124 14.97 -4.96 52.68
CA THR A 124 15.37 -3.58 53.00
C THR A 124 15.01 -3.17 54.45
N GLN A 125 13.88 -3.67 54.98
CA GLN A 125 13.49 -3.43 56.38
C GLN A 125 14.32 -4.26 57.38
N ASN A 126 14.74 -5.47 57.03
CA ASN A 126 15.62 -6.28 57.87
C ASN A 126 17.07 -5.74 57.87
N THR A 127 17.53 -5.14 56.76
CA THR A 127 18.85 -4.49 56.68
C THR A 127 18.90 -3.13 57.40
N THR A 128 17.76 -2.50 57.72
CA THR A 128 17.75 -1.24 58.49
C THR A 128 17.81 -1.44 60.01
N LEU A 129 17.74 -2.68 60.50
CA LEU A 129 17.95 -3.04 61.92
C LEU A 129 19.38 -3.53 62.22
N ALA A 130 20.20 -3.72 61.20
CA ALA A 130 21.60 -4.09 61.34
C ALA A 130 22.47 -3.14 60.50
N THR A 131 23.38 -2.44 61.17
CA THR A 131 24.47 -1.60 60.66
C THR A 131 24.19 -0.10 60.44
N THR A 132 24.35 0.66 61.53
CA THR A 132 25.16 1.88 61.49
C THR A 132 26.58 1.49 61.08
N ASP A 133 26.98 1.78 59.84
CA ASP A 133 28.27 2.43 59.53
C ASP A 133 28.62 2.31 58.04
N THR A 134 28.99 3.48 57.49
CA THR A 134 29.95 3.72 56.41
C THR A 134 29.67 3.30 54.96
N SER A 135 29.85 4.32 54.10
CA SER A 135 30.42 4.27 52.73
C SER A 135 29.45 4.14 51.55
N CYS A 136 28.97 5.30 51.10
CA CYS A 136 28.39 5.49 49.76
C CYS A 136 29.52 5.72 48.75
N GLU A 137 29.77 4.74 47.87
CA GLU A 137 30.52 4.97 46.63
C GLU A 137 29.67 4.49 45.46
N SER A 138 29.01 5.46 44.80
CA SER A 138 28.19 5.23 43.62
C SER A 138 29.09 5.17 42.39
N VAL A 139 29.33 3.98 41.86
CA VAL A 139 29.94 3.81 40.54
C VAL A 139 28.85 3.51 39.52
N VAL A 140 28.59 4.52 38.69
CA VAL A 140 27.92 4.38 37.39
C VAL A 140 28.93 3.70 36.46
N THR A 141 28.72 2.43 36.11
CA THR A 141 29.42 1.80 34.98
C THR A 141 28.49 1.71 33.77
N SER A 142 28.79 2.59 32.83
CA SER A 142 28.47 2.50 31.42
C SER A 142 29.03 1.22 30.77
N GLY A 143 28.23 0.60 29.90
CA GLY A 143 28.68 -0.07 28.67
C GLY A 143 29.63 -1.25 28.81
N GLN A 144 29.08 -2.45 29.02
CA GLN A 144 29.73 -3.69 28.63
C GLN A 144 28.84 -4.45 27.66
N HIS A 145 29.35 -4.61 26.43
CA HIS A 145 28.84 -5.54 25.43
C HIS A 145 28.67 -6.93 26.07
N HIS A 146 27.43 -7.42 26.13
CA HIS A 146 27.15 -8.80 26.49
C HIS A 146 27.65 -9.71 25.37
N LEU A 147 28.79 -10.35 25.61
CA LEU A 147 29.20 -11.58 24.94
C LEU A 147 28.13 -12.64 25.21
N THR A 148 27.56 -13.19 24.14
CA THR A 148 26.73 -14.39 24.17
C THR A 148 27.50 -15.54 24.84
N PRO A 149 26.84 -16.41 25.64
CA PRO A 149 27.51 -17.59 26.18
C PRO A 149 27.93 -18.49 25.01
N GLN A 150 29.25 -18.63 24.80
CA GLN A 150 29.78 -19.58 23.82
C GLN A 150 29.46 -21.01 24.31
N HIS A 151 28.35 -21.56 23.84
CA HIS A 151 28.09 -22.99 23.93
C HIS A 151 29.15 -23.74 23.10
N PRO A 152 29.57 -24.94 23.55
CA PRO A 152 30.46 -25.77 22.75
C PRO A 152 29.84 -26.03 21.36
N PRO A 153 30.67 -26.15 20.32
CA PRO A 153 30.19 -26.39 18.97
C PRO A 153 29.31 -27.65 18.92
N ARG A 154 28.10 -27.49 18.40
CA ARG A 154 27.07 -28.52 18.45
C ARG A 154 27.26 -29.52 17.31
N ASP A 155 27.12 -30.81 17.63
CA ASP A 155 27.22 -31.91 16.66
C ASP A 155 26.04 -31.86 15.68
N ALA A 156 26.31 -32.12 14.40
CA ALA A 156 25.32 -32.12 13.33
C ALA A 156 24.68 -33.48 13.06
N SER A 157 24.94 -34.46 13.93
CA SER A 157 24.24 -35.73 13.92
C SER A 157 22.71 -35.53 14.03
N PRO A 158 21.89 -36.50 13.57
CA PRO A 158 20.44 -36.43 13.73
C PRO A 158 19.98 -36.17 15.17
N ALA A 159 20.73 -36.67 16.17
CA ALA A 159 20.48 -36.41 17.59
C ALA A 159 20.80 -34.95 17.97
N GLY A 160 21.89 -34.39 17.45
CA GLY A 160 22.24 -32.98 17.64
C GLY A 160 21.19 -32.04 17.02
N LEU A 161 20.76 -32.32 15.79
CA LEU A 161 19.69 -31.56 15.13
C LEU A 161 18.35 -31.64 15.88
N LEU A 162 18.03 -32.80 16.47
CA LEU A 162 16.86 -32.95 17.33
C LEU A 162 16.96 -32.12 18.61
N SER A 163 18.11 -32.13 19.29
CA SER A 163 18.34 -31.29 20.48
C SER A 163 18.18 -29.80 20.15
N ILE A 164 18.72 -29.39 19.01
CA ILE A 164 18.54 -28.05 18.45
C ILE A 164 17.04 -27.74 18.23
N ALA A 165 16.30 -28.67 17.63
CA ALA A 165 14.87 -28.52 17.36
C ALA A 165 14.04 -28.38 18.65
N GLU A 166 14.32 -29.19 19.67
CA GLU A 166 13.61 -29.16 20.96
C GLU A 166 13.88 -27.87 21.77
N GLU A 167 15.12 -27.37 21.73
CA GLU A 167 15.47 -26.07 22.31
C GLU A 167 14.73 -24.93 21.57
N THR A 168 14.70 -24.99 20.24
CA THR A 168 13.99 -24.02 19.40
C THR A 168 12.50 -24.00 19.73
N LEU A 169 11.89 -25.18 19.88
CA LEU A 169 10.49 -25.33 20.27
C LEU A 169 10.22 -24.67 21.62
N THR A 170 11.08 -24.94 22.61
CA THR A 170 10.94 -24.41 23.96
C THR A 170 11.03 -22.88 23.97
N GLU A 171 12.04 -22.32 23.31
CA GLU A 171 12.22 -20.87 23.25
C GLU A 171 11.09 -20.21 22.44
N PHE A 172 10.69 -20.79 21.31
CA PHE A 172 9.57 -20.31 20.52
C PHE A 172 8.27 -20.25 21.33
N LEU A 173 7.92 -21.32 22.04
CA LEU A 173 6.70 -21.35 22.88
C LEU A 173 6.74 -20.31 23.99
N SER A 174 7.93 -20.03 24.55
CA SER A 174 8.14 -18.98 25.54
C SER A 174 7.90 -17.57 24.96
N LYS A 175 8.21 -17.34 23.68
CA LYS A 175 7.93 -16.07 22.97
C LYS A 175 6.47 -15.97 22.54
N ALA A 176 5.92 -17.06 22.01
CA ALA A 176 4.58 -17.14 21.42
C ALA A 176 3.48 -17.07 22.47
N THR A 177 3.75 -17.54 23.68
CA THR A 177 2.78 -17.54 24.77
C THR A 177 3.27 -16.73 25.98
N GLY A 178 4.57 -16.73 26.29
CA GLY A 178 5.10 -16.12 27.52
C GLY A 178 5.54 -14.66 27.38
N THR A 179 6.23 -14.20 28.42
CA THR A 179 6.82 -12.86 28.56
C THR A 179 8.30 -12.84 28.19
N ALA A 180 8.77 -13.87 27.47
CA ALA A 180 10.17 -14.03 27.11
C ALA A 180 10.71 -12.83 26.34
N VAL A 181 9.84 -12.06 25.68
CA VAL A 181 10.09 -10.76 25.05
C VAL A 181 9.14 -9.73 25.66
N GLU A 182 9.64 -8.50 25.88
CA GLU A 182 8.80 -7.38 26.25
C GLU A 182 8.01 -6.92 25.03
N TRP A 183 6.75 -7.36 24.96
CA TRP A 183 5.84 -7.08 23.86
C TRP A 183 5.10 -5.76 24.09
N VAL A 184 5.27 -4.81 23.18
CA VAL A 184 4.49 -3.57 23.14
C VAL A 184 3.45 -3.69 22.04
N GLN A 185 2.19 -3.41 22.36
CA GLN A 185 1.11 -3.45 21.36
C GLN A 185 1.41 -2.47 20.21
N MET A 186 1.22 -2.94 18.98
CA MET A 186 1.43 -2.13 17.78
C MET A 186 0.55 -0.86 17.82
N PRO A 187 1.13 0.35 17.65
CA PRO A 187 0.36 1.58 17.67
C PRO A 187 -0.66 1.63 16.53
N GLY A 188 -1.82 2.26 16.77
CA GLY A 188 -2.89 2.40 15.78
C GLY A 188 -3.83 1.19 15.65
N MET A 189 -3.57 0.08 16.36
CA MET A 189 -4.47 -1.08 16.34
C MET A 189 -5.70 -0.85 17.23
N LYS A 190 -6.90 -0.94 16.62
CA LYS A 190 -8.17 -0.97 17.36
C LYS A 190 -8.63 -2.43 17.55
N PRO A 191 -8.76 -2.92 18.80
CA PRO A 191 -9.30 -4.25 19.05
C PRO A 191 -10.78 -4.32 18.64
N GLY A 192 -11.18 -5.43 18.02
CA GLY A 192 -12.57 -5.63 17.59
C GLY A 192 -12.78 -6.93 16.80
N PRO A 193 -14.04 -7.34 16.57
CA PRO A 193 -14.38 -8.58 15.87
C PRO A 193 -13.90 -8.62 14.40
N ASP A 194 -13.68 -7.44 13.81
CA ASP A 194 -13.15 -7.29 12.45
C ASP A 194 -11.63 -7.02 12.43
N SER A 195 -10.97 -6.91 13.59
CA SER A 195 -9.51 -6.67 13.67
C SER A 195 -8.72 -7.86 13.12
N ILE A 196 -7.56 -7.61 12.52
CA ILE A 196 -6.65 -8.64 11.97
C ILE A 196 -6.12 -9.63 13.02
N GLY A 197 -6.13 -9.19 14.28
CA GLY A 197 -5.57 -9.90 15.42
C GLY A 197 -4.96 -8.90 16.39
N ILE A 198 -4.37 -9.41 17.46
CA ILE A 198 -3.55 -8.63 18.38
C ILE A 198 -2.12 -8.74 17.88
N VAL A 199 -1.49 -7.60 17.55
CA VAL A 199 -0.10 -7.55 17.10
C VAL A 199 0.71 -6.74 18.09
N ALA A 200 1.88 -7.25 18.43
CA ALA A 200 2.84 -6.62 19.32
C ALA A 200 4.25 -6.70 18.72
N ILE A 201 5.09 -5.74 19.09
CA ILE A 201 6.49 -5.63 18.65
C ILE A 201 7.42 -5.58 19.86
N SER A 202 8.66 -5.98 19.66
CA SER A 202 9.71 -5.81 20.67
C SER A 202 10.19 -4.35 20.73
N HIS A 203 10.58 -3.92 21.94
CA HIS A 203 11.32 -2.68 22.15
C HIS A 203 12.70 -3.03 22.75
N GLY A 204 13.79 -2.51 22.18
CA GLY A 204 15.12 -2.51 22.81
C GLY A 204 15.88 -3.85 22.93
N ARG A 205 15.60 -4.84 22.07
CA ARG A 205 16.39 -6.10 22.01
C ARG A 205 17.29 -6.16 20.79
N SER A 206 18.24 -7.11 20.80
CA SER A 206 19.04 -7.47 19.62
C SER A 206 18.10 -7.99 18.52
N GLY A 207 18.18 -7.40 17.33
CA GLY A 207 17.31 -7.73 16.21
C GLY A 207 15.90 -7.14 16.30
N VAL A 208 15.08 -7.45 15.30
CA VAL A 208 13.69 -7.04 15.16
C VAL A 208 12.76 -8.20 15.52
N ALA A 209 11.68 -7.92 16.24
CA ALA A 209 10.70 -8.95 16.57
C ALA A 209 9.26 -8.46 16.57
N ALA A 210 8.37 -9.32 16.09
CA ALA A 210 6.95 -9.14 16.06
C ALA A 210 6.22 -10.42 16.49
N ARG A 211 5.10 -10.25 17.18
CA ARG A 211 4.19 -11.32 17.60
C ARG A 211 2.78 -10.96 17.19
N ALA A 212 2.05 -11.92 16.64
CA ALA A 212 0.63 -11.74 16.38
C ALA A 212 -0.19 -12.93 16.87
N CYS A 213 -1.41 -12.64 17.34
CA CYS A 213 -2.42 -13.65 17.66
C CYS A 213 -3.70 -13.35 16.88
N GLY A 214 -4.23 -14.35 16.17
CA GLY A 214 -5.43 -14.20 15.35
C GLY A 214 -6.25 -15.49 15.20
N LEU A 215 -7.51 -15.34 14.80
CA LEU A 215 -8.42 -16.45 14.51
C LEU A 215 -8.61 -16.60 13.00
N VAL A 216 -8.55 -17.84 12.50
CA VAL A 216 -8.85 -18.18 11.11
C VAL A 216 -9.83 -19.35 11.02
N GLY A 217 -10.73 -19.35 10.04
CA GLY A 217 -11.63 -20.46 9.76
C GLY A 217 -10.98 -21.56 8.92
N LEU A 218 -9.78 -22.01 9.27
CA LEU A 218 -9.03 -23.12 8.63
C LEU A 218 -8.55 -24.09 9.70
N ASP A 219 -8.44 -25.38 9.37
CA ASP A 219 -7.89 -26.41 10.27
C ASP A 219 -6.36 -26.26 10.46
N PRO A 220 -5.79 -26.78 11.56
CA PRO A 220 -4.38 -26.57 11.87
C PRO A 220 -3.41 -27.06 10.78
N THR A 221 -3.69 -28.22 10.17
CA THR A 221 -2.87 -28.79 9.10
C THR A 221 -2.85 -27.89 7.88
N ARG A 222 -4.01 -27.40 7.44
CA ARG A 222 -4.11 -26.51 6.29
C ARG A 222 -3.44 -25.16 6.52
N VAL A 223 -3.52 -24.62 7.74
CA VAL A 223 -2.81 -23.41 8.13
C VAL A 223 -1.30 -23.61 8.00
N ALA A 224 -0.76 -24.72 8.53
CA ALA A 224 0.66 -25.00 8.46
C ALA A 224 1.16 -25.17 7.02
N GLU A 225 0.40 -25.86 6.15
CA GLU A 225 0.73 -25.99 4.73
C GLU A 225 0.87 -24.61 4.04
N ILE A 226 -0.12 -23.73 4.25
CA ILE A 226 -0.12 -22.38 3.66
C ILE A 226 1.07 -21.56 4.20
N LEU A 227 1.30 -21.58 5.51
CA LEU A 227 2.37 -20.79 6.13
C LEU A 227 3.78 -21.29 5.78
N LYS A 228 3.95 -22.60 5.55
CA LYS A 228 5.21 -23.18 5.08
C LYS A 228 5.56 -22.76 3.65
N ASP A 229 4.56 -22.58 2.78
CA ASP A 229 4.71 -22.08 1.41
C ASP A 229 4.89 -20.56 1.38
N ARG A 230 6.00 -20.07 1.96
CA ARG A 230 6.32 -18.63 2.05
C ARG A 230 6.24 -17.89 0.70
N PRO A 231 6.77 -18.41 -0.42
CA PRO A 231 6.70 -17.70 -1.71
C PRO A 231 5.27 -17.39 -2.16
N SER A 232 4.27 -18.16 -1.71
CA SER A 232 2.86 -17.93 -2.05
C SER A 232 2.20 -16.75 -1.32
N TRP A 233 2.83 -16.16 -0.30
CA TRP A 233 2.20 -15.08 0.48
C TRP A 233 3.16 -14.01 0.96
N TYR A 234 4.41 -14.37 1.26
CA TYR A 234 5.44 -13.45 1.70
C TYR A 234 6.12 -12.81 0.49
N ARG A 235 5.73 -11.57 0.17
CA ARG A 235 6.16 -10.89 -1.07
C ARG A 235 7.65 -10.65 -1.19
N ASP A 236 8.31 -10.46 -0.06
CA ASP A 236 9.75 -10.26 -0.03
C ASP A 236 10.49 -11.61 -0.08
N CYS A 237 9.80 -12.75 0.01
CA CYS A 237 10.38 -14.08 -0.16
C CYS A 237 10.59 -14.41 -1.64
N ARG A 238 11.84 -14.66 -2.02
CA ARG A 238 12.22 -15.11 -3.35
C ARG A 238 12.01 -16.62 -3.52
N ALA A 239 12.63 -17.39 -2.62
CA ALA A 239 12.67 -18.84 -2.72
C ALA A 239 12.86 -19.48 -1.34
N VAL A 240 12.37 -20.71 -1.20
CA VAL A 240 12.60 -21.59 -0.05
C VAL A 240 12.89 -22.99 -0.60
N ASP A 241 14.14 -23.43 -0.45
CA ASP A 241 14.58 -24.76 -0.89
C ASP A 241 14.72 -25.68 0.31
N VAL A 242 14.01 -26.81 0.29
CA VAL A 242 14.14 -27.87 1.29
C VAL A 242 15.33 -28.75 0.90
N ILE A 243 16.43 -28.63 1.65
CA ILE A 243 17.68 -29.34 1.36
C ILE A 243 17.65 -30.76 1.93
N ASN A 244 17.07 -30.93 3.12
CA ASN A 244 16.98 -32.24 3.77
C ASN A 244 15.75 -32.34 4.67
N VAL A 245 15.21 -33.54 4.84
CA VAL A 245 14.06 -33.84 5.71
C VAL A 245 14.37 -35.06 6.56
N LEU A 246 14.18 -34.93 7.87
CA LEU A 246 14.44 -35.96 8.88
C LEU A 246 13.17 -36.17 9.71
N SER A 247 12.71 -37.42 9.82
CA SER A 247 11.62 -37.77 10.74
C SER A 247 12.17 -38.01 12.14
N THR A 248 11.46 -37.54 13.16
CA THR A 248 11.86 -37.71 14.56
C THR A 248 11.06 -38.82 15.23
N GLY A 249 11.63 -39.48 16.24
CA GLY A 249 11.00 -40.63 16.91
C GLY A 249 9.69 -40.31 17.64
N ASN A 250 9.45 -39.04 17.95
CA ASN A 250 8.22 -38.52 18.55
C ASN A 250 7.16 -38.09 17.51
N GLY A 251 7.31 -38.47 16.24
CA GLY A 251 6.33 -38.15 15.18
C GLY A 251 6.44 -36.73 14.59
N GLY A 252 7.48 -35.99 14.96
CA GLY A 252 7.81 -34.69 14.36
C GLY A 252 8.65 -34.82 13.08
N THR A 253 8.90 -33.68 12.45
CA THR A 253 9.70 -33.58 11.22
C THR A 253 10.65 -32.38 11.31
N ILE A 254 11.93 -32.63 11.04
CA ILE A 254 12.98 -31.61 10.93
C ILE A 254 13.28 -31.40 9.44
N GLU A 255 13.22 -30.16 8.99
CA GLU A 255 13.52 -29.74 7.63
C GLU A 255 14.71 -28.77 7.66
N LEU A 256 15.74 -29.03 6.87
CA LEU A 256 16.85 -28.08 6.64
C LEU A 256 16.53 -27.26 5.39
N LEU A 257 16.52 -25.95 5.53
CA LEU A 257 15.98 -25.03 4.52
C LEU A 257 16.99 -23.96 4.17
N TYR A 258 17.07 -23.64 2.89
CA TYR A 258 17.70 -22.42 2.41
C TYR A 258 16.64 -21.43 1.94
N MET A 259 16.56 -20.26 2.56
CA MET A 259 15.57 -19.24 2.23
C MET A 259 16.26 -17.97 1.73
N GLN A 260 15.69 -17.36 0.70
CA GLN A 260 16.17 -16.11 0.12
C GLN A 260 15.07 -15.05 0.14
N LEU A 261 15.45 -13.82 0.53
CA LEU A 261 14.59 -12.65 0.50
C LEU A 261 15.13 -11.61 -0.49
N TYR A 262 14.24 -10.99 -1.25
CA TYR A 262 14.55 -9.86 -2.11
C TYR A 262 15.02 -8.65 -1.30
N ALA A 263 15.94 -7.87 -1.85
CA ALA A 263 16.21 -6.53 -1.35
C ALA A 263 15.02 -5.60 -1.67
N PRO A 264 14.60 -4.75 -0.73
CA PRO A 264 13.48 -3.82 -0.94
C PRO A 264 13.83 -2.66 -1.89
N THR A 265 15.12 -2.36 -2.06
CA THR A 265 15.69 -1.24 -2.83
C THR A 265 16.99 -1.68 -3.52
N THR A 266 17.41 -0.97 -4.57
CA THR A 266 18.70 -1.23 -5.25
C THR A 266 19.92 -0.77 -4.44
N LEU A 267 19.71 -0.09 -3.30
CA LEU A 267 20.78 0.44 -2.44
C LEU A 267 21.19 -0.51 -1.31
N ALA A 268 20.64 -1.71 -1.27
CA ALA A 268 20.94 -2.72 -0.27
C ALA A 268 20.99 -4.12 -0.92
N PRO A 269 21.84 -5.03 -0.42
CA PRO A 269 21.89 -6.41 -0.90
C PRO A 269 20.68 -7.24 -0.43
N ALA A 270 20.44 -8.36 -1.10
CA ALA A 270 19.39 -9.32 -0.71
C ALA A 270 19.79 -10.12 0.55
N ARG A 271 18.84 -10.80 1.21
CA ARG A 271 19.12 -11.59 2.44
C ARG A 271 18.95 -13.08 2.19
N ASP A 272 19.83 -13.89 2.75
CA ASP A 272 19.64 -15.34 2.77
C ASP A 272 19.68 -15.89 4.19
N PHE A 273 19.10 -17.08 4.36
CA PHE A 273 18.98 -17.75 5.64
C PHE A 273 19.27 -19.24 5.46
N TRP A 274 20.01 -19.79 6.42
CA TRP A 274 20.22 -21.23 6.57
C TRP A 274 19.48 -21.71 7.82
N LEU A 275 18.37 -22.41 7.64
CA LEU A 275 17.39 -22.64 8.69
C LEU A 275 17.21 -24.12 9.02
N LEU A 276 16.91 -24.39 10.28
CA LEU A 276 16.25 -25.60 10.73
C LEU A 276 14.79 -25.27 11.05
N ARG A 277 13.85 -25.99 10.44
CA ARG A 277 12.42 -25.96 10.75
C ARG A 277 12.04 -27.26 11.40
N TYR A 278 11.39 -27.19 12.56
CA TYR A 278 10.83 -28.34 13.26
C TYR A 278 9.31 -28.24 13.29
N THR A 279 8.63 -29.28 12.82
CA THR A 279 7.18 -29.42 12.86
C THR A 279 6.82 -30.55 13.82
N SER A 280 5.96 -30.28 14.79
CA SER A 280 5.53 -31.25 15.78
C SER A 280 4.08 -31.04 16.20
N VAL A 281 3.39 -32.13 16.51
CA VAL A 281 2.04 -32.13 17.05
C VAL A 281 2.13 -32.32 18.56
N MET A 282 1.50 -31.41 19.32
CA MET A 282 1.47 -31.45 20.78
C MET A 282 0.35 -32.37 21.28
N GLU A 283 0.42 -32.76 22.56
CA GLU A 283 -0.56 -33.64 23.21
C GLU A 283 -1.99 -33.09 23.21
N ASP A 284 -2.15 -31.76 23.20
CA ASP A 284 -3.43 -31.06 23.16
C ASP A 284 -4.02 -30.95 21.74
N GLY A 285 -3.36 -31.55 20.73
CA GLY A 285 -3.73 -31.48 19.32
C GLY A 285 -3.29 -30.18 18.62
N SER A 286 -2.55 -29.30 19.31
CA SER A 286 -1.95 -28.12 18.69
C SER A 286 -0.80 -28.52 17.76
N LEU A 287 -0.67 -27.83 16.64
CA LEU A 287 0.43 -28.00 15.70
C LEU A 287 1.43 -26.86 15.87
N VAL A 288 2.70 -27.19 16.05
CA VAL A 288 3.79 -26.22 16.15
C VAL A 288 4.73 -26.37 14.98
N VAL A 289 5.08 -25.26 14.36
CA VAL A 289 6.15 -25.15 13.37
C VAL A 289 7.10 -24.08 13.87
N CYS A 290 8.28 -24.46 14.37
CA CYS A 290 9.28 -23.51 14.85
C CYS A 290 10.55 -23.56 14.00
N GLU A 291 11.18 -22.42 13.82
CA GLU A 291 12.33 -22.24 12.96
C GLU A 291 13.43 -21.45 13.66
N ARG A 292 14.68 -21.75 13.31
CA ARG A 292 15.84 -20.92 13.65
C ARG A 292 16.98 -21.08 12.65
N SER A 293 17.88 -20.11 12.62
CA SER A 293 19.13 -20.21 11.87
C SER A 293 20.06 -21.26 12.48
N LEU A 294 20.77 -21.98 11.60
CA LEU A 294 21.83 -22.91 11.97
C LEU A 294 23.19 -22.21 11.88
N ASN A 295 23.67 -21.75 13.03
CA ASN A 295 24.99 -21.14 13.15
C ASN A 295 25.98 -22.17 13.72
N ASN A 296 27.08 -22.40 13.00
CA ASN A 296 28.31 -23.04 13.51
C ASN A 296 28.14 -24.47 14.11
N THR A 297 27.50 -25.40 13.39
CA THR A 297 27.49 -26.82 13.74
C THR A 297 28.82 -27.50 13.36
N GLN A 298 29.49 -28.16 14.29
CA GLN A 298 30.69 -28.96 14.01
C GLN A 298 30.30 -30.13 13.08
N ASN A 299 31.01 -30.26 11.95
CA ASN A 299 30.77 -31.30 10.93
C ASN A 299 29.36 -31.33 10.31
N GLY A 300 28.59 -30.24 10.43
CA GLY A 300 27.27 -30.13 9.83
C GLY A 300 27.23 -29.55 8.44
N PRO A 301 26.09 -29.68 7.74
CA PRO A 301 25.89 -29.02 6.46
C PRO A 301 26.05 -27.50 6.64
N SER A 302 27.17 -26.98 6.16
CA SER A 302 27.44 -25.56 6.10
C SER A 302 26.98 -25.03 4.74
N MET A 303 26.14 -24.00 4.77
CA MET A 303 25.77 -23.30 3.55
C MET A 303 26.76 -22.17 3.30
N PRO A 304 27.54 -22.22 2.20
CA PRO A 304 28.48 -21.15 1.88
C PRO A 304 27.73 -19.82 1.68
N PRO A 305 28.38 -18.68 1.92
CA PRO A 305 27.80 -17.38 1.59
C PRO A 305 27.45 -17.33 0.10
N ALA A 306 26.20 -16.99 -0.22
CA ALA A 306 25.78 -16.79 -1.60
C ALA A 306 26.25 -15.42 -2.10
N ALA A 307 26.73 -15.35 -3.34
CA ALA A 307 27.12 -14.09 -3.96
C ALA A 307 25.91 -13.13 -4.03
N ASN A 308 26.09 -11.86 -3.66
CA ASN A 308 25.07 -10.80 -3.61
C ASN A 308 24.03 -10.92 -2.48
N PHE A 309 24.21 -11.86 -1.54
CA PHE A 309 23.37 -11.99 -0.36
C PHE A 309 24.16 -11.70 0.92
N VAL A 310 23.48 -11.10 1.89
CA VAL A 310 23.94 -11.01 3.29
C VAL A 310 23.21 -12.07 4.10
N ARG A 311 23.98 -12.90 4.82
CA ARG A 311 23.43 -13.94 5.70
C ARG A 311 22.80 -13.28 6.92
N ALA A 312 21.48 -13.35 7.00
CA ALA A 312 20.72 -12.89 8.14
C ALA A 312 20.45 -14.05 9.13
N GLU A 313 20.10 -13.70 10.36
CA GLU A 313 19.83 -14.66 11.42
C GLU A 313 18.33 -14.69 11.75
N LEU A 314 17.73 -15.88 11.72
CA LEU A 314 16.40 -16.12 12.27
C LEU A 314 16.58 -16.66 13.69
N LEU A 315 16.20 -15.86 14.68
CA LEU A 315 16.12 -16.31 16.07
C LEU A 315 14.86 -17.18 16.23
N PRO A 316 14.73 -18.00 17.30
CA PRO A 316 13.60 -18.92 17.45
C PRO A 316 12.24 -18.25 17.22
N SER A 317 11.60 -18.64 16.14
CA SER A 317 10.43 -18.02 15.50
C SER A 317 9.49 -19.13 15.00
N GLY A 318 8.29 -18.78 14.53
CA GLY A 318 7.38 -19.75 13.92
C GLY A 318 5.91 -19.55 14.27
N TYR A 319 5.17 -20.66 14.25
CA TYR A 319 3.71 -20.71 14.33
C TYR A 319 3.25 -21.74 15.37
N LEU A 320 2.37 -21.32 16.28
CA LEU A 320 1.61 -22.19 17.18
C LEU A 320 0.15 -22.13 16.75
N ILE A 321 -0.38 -23.27 16.29
CA ILE A 321 -1.69 -23.37 15.67
C ILE A 321 -2.56 -24.29 16.53
N ARG A 322 -3.51 -23.69 17.25
CA ARG A 322 -4.39 -24.40 18.18
C ARG A 322 -5.77 -24.60 17.56
N PRO A 323 -6.34 -25.81 17.60
CA PRO A 323 -7.72 -26.01 17.16
C PRO A 323 -8.71 -25.22 18.02
N CYS A 324 -9.77 -24.69 17.41
CA CYS A 324 -10.81 -23.91 18.10
C CYS A 324 -12.14 -24.69 18.16
N GLU A 325 -12.82 -24.64 19.30
CA GLU A 325 -14.17 -25.19 19.46
C GLU A 325 -15.17 -24.45 18.56
N GLY A 326 -15.75 -25.15 17.58
CA GLY A 326 -16.67 -24.57 16.59
C GLY A 326 -16.10 -24.42 15.17
N GLY A 327 -14.88 -24.92 14.93
CA GLY A 327 -14.22 -24.96 13.62
C GLY A 327 -13.23 -23.81 13.42
N GLY A 328 -12.07 -24.11 12.83
CA GLY A 328 -10.97 -23.16 12.61
C GLY A 328 -9.81 -23.32 13.60
N SER A 329 -8.90 -22.34 13.59
CA SER A 329 -7.67 -22.35 14.37
C SER A 329 -7.37 -20.98 14.99
N ILE A 330 -6.83 -20.99 16.20
CA ILE A 330 -6.18 -19.86 16.85
C ILE A 330 -4.70 -19.95 16.52
N ILE A 331 -4.14 -18.88 15.96
CA ILE A 331 -2.76 -18.86 15.49
C ILE A 331 -1.99 -17.83 16.31
N HIS A 332 -0.85 -18.25 16.83
CA HIS A 332 0.19 -17.36 17.33
C HIS A 332 1.38 -17.39 16.36
N ILE A 333 1.79 -16.24 15.86
CA ILE A 333 2.94 -16.06 14.97
C ILE A 333 4.00 -15.29 15.76
N VAL A 334 5.26 -15.73 15.68
CA VAL A 334 6.42 -15.00 16.18
C VAL A 334 7.44 -14.92 15.06
N ASP A 335 7.81 -13.71 14.68
CA ASP A 335 8.92 -13.42 13.78
C ASP A 335 9.99 -12.68 14.57
N HIS A 336 11.19 -13.22 14.65
CA HIS A 336 12.31 -12.63 15.38
C HIS A 336 13.60 -12.85 14.59
N MET A 337 14.17 -11.76 14.07
CA MET A 337 15.24 -11.82 13.07
C MET A 337 16.31 -10.78 13.39
N ASP A 338 17.57 -11.11 13.11
CA ASP A 338 18.62 -10.13 12.86
C ASP A 338 18.84 -10.02 11.34
N LEU A 339 18.57 -8.84 10.80
CA LEU A 339 18.64 -8.57 9.36
C LEU A 339 19.97 -7.95 8.94
N GLU A 340 20.97 -7.99 9.83
CA GLU A 340 22.30 -7.43 9.63
C GLU A 340 22.25 -5.96 9.17
N PRO A 341 21.61 -5.07 9.95
CA PRO A 341 21.39 -3.68 9.53
C PRO A 341 22.69 -2.91 9.30
N TRP A 342 23.79 -3.31 9.93
CA TRP A 342 25.11 -2.73 9.73
C TRP A 342 25.70 -2.98 8.35
N SER A 343 25.15 -3.94 7.59
CA SER A 343 25.56 -4.24 6.21
C SER A 343 25.06 -3.22 5.18
N VAL A 344 24.17 -2.29 5.58
CA VAL A 344 23.60 -1.26 4.69
C VAL A 344 23.98 0.16 5.13
N PRO A 345 23.87 1.16 4.22
CA PRO A 345 24.02 2.57 4.59
C PRO A 345 23.11 2.97 5.76
N GLU A 346 23.61 3.85 6.64
CA GLU A 346 22.92 4.27 7.87
C GLU A 346 21.48 4.75 7.60
N VAL A 347 21.28 5.51 6.52
CA VAL A 347 19.96 6.02 6.12
C VAL A 347 18.95 4.92 5.79
N LEU A 348 19.39 3.69 5.47
CA LEU A 348 18.53 2.55 5.15
C LEU A 348 18.39 1.55 6.30
N ARG A 349 19.13 1.71 7.40
CA ARG A 349 19.01 0.84 8.59
C ARG A 349 17.59 0.71 9.13
N PRO A 350 16.74 1.75 9.12
CA PRO A 350 15.36 1.60 9.58
C PRO A 350 14.56 0.52 8.83
N LEU A 351 14.93 0.18 7.59
CA LEU A 351 14.30 -0.92 6.84
C LEU A 351 14.58 -2.32 7.43
N TYR A 352 15.59 -2.44 8.28
CA TYR A 352 16.09 -3.69 8.85
C TYR A 352 16.05 -3.69 10.39
N GLU A 353 15.95 -2.52 11.01
CA GLU A 353 15.86 -2.33 12.48
C GLU A 353 14.44 -2.05 12.98
N SER A 354 13.46 -1.88 12.08
CA SER A 354 12.07 -1.59 12.47
C SER A 354 11.25 -2.86 12.69
N SER A 355 10.95 -3.17 13.95
CA SER A 355 9.98 -4.22 14.32
C SER A 355 8.57 -3.94 13.78
N THR A 356 8.19 -2.67 13.65
CA THR A 356 6.92 -2.25 13.03
C THR A 356 6.86 -2.67 11.56
N LEU A 357 7.93 -2.42 10.81
CA LEU A 357 8.02 -2.79 9.41
C LEU A 357 8.00 -4.32 9.23
N LEU A 358 8.75 -5.05 10.07
CA LEU A 358 8.72 -6.51 10.12
C LEU A 358 7.30 -7.03 10.38
N ALA A 359 6.62 -6.49 11.40
CA ALA A 359 5.27 -6.90 11.77
C ALA A 359 4.29 -6.73 10.60
N GLN A 360 4.35 -5.59 9.92
CA GLN A 360 3.43 -5.30 8.82
C GLN A 360 3.71 -6.15 7.56
N LYS A 361 4.99 -6.32 7.19
CA LYS A 361 5.39 -7.03 5.96
C LYS A 361 5.32 -8.55 6.06
N THR A 362 5.53 -9.10 7.25
CA THR A 362 5.64 -10.55 7.46
C THR A 362 4.49 -11.05 8.32
N THR A 363 4.44 -10.64 9.59
CA THR A 363 3.54 -11.20 10.59
C THR A 363 2.06 -10.94 10.28
N MET A 364 1.71 -9.69 9.96
CA MET A 364 0.37 -9.30 9.58
C MET A 364 0.01 -9.82 8.19
N ALA A 365 0.95 -9.80 7.23
CA ALA A 365 0.73 -10.33 5.89
C ALA A 365 0.31 -11.81 5.92
N ALA A 366 0.94 -12.63 6.78
CA ALA A 366 0.54 -14.01 7.01
C ALA A 366 -0.92 -14.15 7.47
N LEU A 367 -1.33 -13.35 8.47
CA LEU A 367 -2.72 -13.35 8.96
C LEU A 367 -3.72 -12.85 7.91
N ARG A 368 -3.39 -11.80 7.15
CA ARG A 368 -4.22 -11.31 6.03
C ARG A 368 -4.43 -12.40 5.01
N HIS A 369 -3.36 -13.08 4.62
CA HIS A 369 -3.39 -14.13 3.62
C HIS A 369 -4.27 -15.33 4.05
N LEU A 370 -4.09 -15.80 5.28
CA LEU A 370 -4.90 -16.89 5.84
C LEU A 370 -6.39 -16.53 5.91
N ARG A 371 -6.72 -15.30 6.31
CA ARG A 371 -8.10 -14.80 6.34
C ARG A 371 -8.69 -14.73 4.94
N GLN A 372 -7.92 -14.26 3.96
CA GLN A 372 -8.33 -14.20 2.58
C GLN A 372 -8.68 -15.59 2.04
N ILE A 373 -7.80 -16.59 2.24
CA ILE A 373 -8.07 -17.97 1.82
C ILE A 373 -9.31 -18.54 2.51
N SER A 374 -9.45 -18.33 3.83
CA SER A 374 -10.60 -18.80 4.60
C SER A 374 -11.94 -18.25 4.08
N GLN A 375 -11.96 -16.97 3.68
CA GLN A 375 -13.17 -16.34 3.12
C GLN A 375 -13.52 -16.88 1.74
N GLU A 376 -12.52 -17.08 0.87
CA GLU A 376 -12.72 -17.62 -0.47
C GLU A 376 -13.31 -19.03 -0.44
N ILE A 377 -12.83 -19.88 0.48
CA ILE A 377 -13.39 -21.23 0.69
C ILE A 377 -14.84 -21.15 1.21
N SER A 378 -15.15 -20.15 2.03
CA SER A 378 -16.47 -20.00 2.65
C SER A 378 -17.55 -19.41 1.72
N GLN A 379 -17.17 -18.67 0.66
CA GLN A 379 -18.12 -17.99 -0.25
C GLN A 379 -17.86 -18.29 -1.74
N PRO A 380 -18.02 -19.56 -2.20
CA PRO A 380 -17.71 -19.93 -3.59
C PRO A 380 -18.68 -19.38 -4.65
N ASN A 381 -19.88 -18.91 -4.28
CA ASN A 381 -21.02 -18.74 -5.22
C ASN A 381 -21.49 -17.29 -5.47
N VAL A 382 -20.62 -16.28 -5.42
CA VAL A 382 -21.00 -14.92 -5.89
C VAL A 382 -20.93 -14.88 -7.42
N THR A 383 -22.03 -15.27 -8.07
CA THR A 383 -22.22 -15.37 -9.53
C THR A 383 -22.45 -14.01 -10.21
N GLY A 384 -21.52 -13.07 -10.04
CA GLY A 384 -21.41 -11.88 -10.89
C GLY A 384 -20.14 -11.96 -11.72
N TRP A 385 -20.13 -11.42 -12.94
CA TRP A 385 -18.97 -11.33 -13.84
C TRP A 385 -17.72 -10.61 -13.29
N GLY A 386 -17.68 -10.30 -11.99
CA GLY A 386 -16.53 -9.78 -11.28
C GLY A 386 -15.94 -10.81 -10.32
N ARG A 387 -14.73 -11.29 -10.66
CA ARG A 387 -13.64 -11.74 -9.77
C ARG A 387 -13.62 -13.23 -9.44
N ARG A 388 -12.67 -13.94 -10.08
CA ARG A 388 -11.99 -15.10 -9.49
C ARG A 388 -10.95 -14.55 -8.50
N PRO A 389 -11.19 -14.50 -7.18
CA PRO A 389 -10.29 -13.82 -6.24
C PRO A 389 -8.90 -14.47 -6.21
N ALA A 390 -8.85 -15.80 -6.40
CA ALA A 390 -7.61 -16.54 -6.54
C ALA A 390 -6.78 -16.12 -7.76
N ALA A 391 -7.39 -15.93 -8.93
CA ALA A 391 -6.67 -15.50 -10.14
C ALA A 391 -6.10 -14.09 -9.99
N LEU A 392 -6.86 -13.17 -9.41
CA LEU A 392 -6.40 -11.81 -9.12
C LEU A 392 -5.26 -11.79 -8.10
N ARG A 393 -5.32 -12.67 -7.09
CA ARG A 393 -4.23 -12.83 -6.12
C ARG A 393 -2.97 -13.36 -6.80
N ALA A 394 -3.11 -14.39 -7.64
CA ALA A 394 -1.99 -14.95 -8.40
C ALA A 394 -1.37 -13.90 -9.32
N LEU A 395 -2.19 -13.08 -9.97
CA LEU A 395 -1.74 -11.99 -10.83
C LEU A 395 -1.01 -10.88 -10.04
N SER A 396 -1.53 -10.51 -8.86
CA SER A 396 -0.85 -9.56 -7.96
C SER A 396 0.49 -10.09 -7.48
N GLN A 397 0.55 -11.38 -7.16
CA GLN A 397 1.80 -12.05 -6.78
C GLN A 397 2.79 -12.05 -7.94
N LYS A 398 2.33 -12.36 -9.16
CA LYS A 398 3.15 -12.36 -10.38
C LYS A 398 3.74 -10.98 -10.65
N LEU A 399 2.94 -9.91 -10.53
CA LEU A 399 3.40 -8.52 -10.69
C LEU A 399 4.45 -8.14 -9.64
N ASN A 400 4.18 -8.43 -8.37
CA ASN A 400 5.12 -8.13 -7.28
C ASN A 400 6.44 -8.91 -7.42
N LYS A 401 6.34 -10.21 -7.73
CA LYS A 401 7.50 -11.08 -7.94
C LYS A 401 8.37 -10.57 -9.09
N GLY A 402 7.78 -10.33 -10.27
CA GLY A 402 8.54 -9.83 -11.41
C GLY A 402 9.13 -8.43 -11.20
N PHE A 403 8.46 -7.55 -10.44
CA PHE A 403 9.04 -6.26 -10.05
C PHE A 403 10.21 -6.42 -9.06
N ASN A 404 10.09 -7.33 -8.08
CA ASN A 404 11.18 -7.66 -7.17
C ASN A 404 12.39 -8.27 -7.89
N GLU A 405 12.15 -9.15 -8.86
CA GLU A 405 13.18 -9.70 -9.76
C GLU A 405 13.87 -8.59 -10.55
N ALA A 406 13.10 -7.64 -11.12
CA ALA A 406 13.66 -6.49 -11.84
C ALA A 406 14.56 -5.61 -10.92
N VAL A 407 14.12 -5.34 -9.69
CA VAL A 407 14.87 -4.55 -8.70
C VAL A 407 16.16 -5.25 -8.27
N ASN A 408 16.17 -6.58 -8.15
CA ASN A 408 17.32 -7.32 -7.64
C ASN A 408 18.26 -7.77 -8.77
N GLY A 409 17.72 -8.44 -9.79
CA GLY A 409 18.44 -8.85 -10.99
C GLY A 409 19.53 -9.87 -10.73
N PHE A 410 19.15 -11.04 -10.20
CA PHE A 410 20.10 -12.07 -9.80
C PHE A 410 20.71 -12.82 -10.99
N ALA A 411 22.00 -13.17 -10.88
CA ALA A 411 22.75 -13.81 -11.97
C ALA A 411 22.33 -15.26 -12.27
N ASP A 412 21.80 -15.98 -11.28
CA ASP A 412 21.25 -17.33 -11.42
C ASP A 412 19.98 -17.35 -12.30
N GLU A 413 19.24 -16.24 -12.36
CA GLU A 413 18.11 -16.00 -13.27
C GLU A 413 18.53 -15.51 -14.67
N GLY A 414 19.83 -15.37 -14.93
CA GLY A 414 20.38 -14.96 -16.22
C GLY A 414 20.59 -13.47 -16.39
N TRP A 415 20.44 -12.67 -15.32
CA TRP A 415 20.77 -11.25 -15.35
C TRP A 415 22.27 -11.00 -15.30
N SER A 416 22.76 -10.11 -16.16
CA SER A 416 24.14 -9.62 -16.15
C SER A 416 24.16 -8.10 -16.22
N MET A 417 25.17 -7.49 -15.61
CA MET A 417 25.35 -6.03 -15.64
C MET A 417 25.97 -5.61 -16.96
N LEU A 418 25.42 -4.56 -17.57
CA LEU A 418 26.05 -3.91 -18.71
C LEU A 418 27.14 -2.97 -18.21
N GLU A 419 28.35 -3.03 -18.80
CA GLU A 419 29.46 -2.17 -18.41
C GLU A 419 29.07 -0.68 -18.54
N SER A 420 29.19 0.07 -17.45
CA SER A 420 28.99 1.52 -17.42
C SER A 420 30.33 2.25 -17.49
N ASP A 421 30.31 3.46 -18.04
CA ASP A 421 31.40 4.43 -18.11
C ASP A 421 31.79 5.06 -16.75
N GLY A 422 31.26 4.55 -15.63
CA GLY A 422 31.68 4.91 -14.27
C GLY A 422 30.92 6.09 -13.64
N VAL A 423 29.86 6.60 -14.28
CA VAL A 423 29.08 7.78 -13.85
C VAL A 423 27.60 7.44 -13.56
N ASP A 424 27.23 6.15 -13.49
CA ASP A 424 25.83 5.77 -13.68
C ASP A 424 24.95 5.80 -12.42
N ASP A 425 24.13 6.85 -12.30
CA ASP A 425 22.97 6.96 -11.38
C ASP A 425 21.86 5.93 -11.66
N VAL A 426 21.94 5.23 -12.79
CA VAL A 426 20.98 4.24 -13.27
C VAL A 426 21.71 2.95 -13.60
N THR A 427 21.34 1.84 -12.95
CA THR A 427 21.90 0.52 -13.20
C THR A 427 21.16 -0.15 -14.37
N LEU A 428 21.91 -0.65 -15.35
CA LEU A 428 21.39 -1.44 -16.46
C LEU A 428 21.76 -2.91 -16.30
N LEU A 429 20.74 -3.77 -16.36
CA LEU A 429 20.89 -5.22 -16.39
C LEU A 429 20.28 -5.79 -17.65
N VAL A 430 20.88 -6.86 -18.16
CA VAL A 430 20.42 -7.56 -19.36
C VAL A 430 20.16 -9.03 -19.02
N ASN A 431 19.06 -9.57 -19.51
CA ASN A 431 18.78 -11.00 -19.53
C ASN A 431 18.69 -11.47 -20.99
N SER A 432 19.79 -12.06 -21.47
CA SER A 432 19.92 -12.56 -22.84
C SER A 432 19.23 -13.91 -23.08
N SER A 433 18.76 -14.57 -22.02
CA SER A 433 18.09 -15.88 -22.08
C SER A 433 16.86 -15.90 -21.17
N PRO A 434 15.78 -15.18 -21.53
CA PRO A 434 14.58 -15.08 -20.68
C PRO A 434 13.83 -16.41 -20.53
N SER A 435 14.26 -17.48 -21.21
CA SER A 435 13.66 -18.81 -21.15
C SER A 435 13.63 -19.42 -19.74
N LYS A 436 14.57 -19.05 -18.85
CA LYS A 436 14.54 -19.44 -17.42
C LYS A 436 13.55 -18.62 -16.58
N MET A 437 13.28 -17.38 -16.97
CA MET A 437 12.39 -16.44 -16.26
C MET A 437 10.91 -16.62 -16.66
N MET A 438 10.64 -17.07 -17.89
CA MET A 438 9.28 -17.17 -18.45
C MET A 438 8.78 -18.58 -18.75
N GLY A 439 9.58 -19.64 -18.58
CA GLY A 439 9.12 -21.02 -18.72
C GLY A 439 8.58 -21.43 -20.11
N ILE A 440 8.71 -20.63 -21.18
CA ILE A 440 8.19 -20.96 -22.53
C ILE A 440 9.08 -20.36 -23.65
N ASN A 441 9.27 -21.16 -24.72
CA ASN A 441 9.75 -20.75 -26.04
C ASN A 441 8.73 -19.83 -26.72
N LEU A 442 9.12 -18.60 -27.08
CA LEU A 442 8.32 -17.67 -27.89
C LEU A 442 8.14 -18.21 -29.32
N SER A 443 7.22 -19.13 -29.52
CA SER A 443 6.78 -19.57 -30.85
C SER A 443 5.57 -18.74 -31.26
N TYR A 444 5.80 -17.64 -31.99
CA TYR A 444 4.74 -17.04 -32.81
C TYR A 444 4.38 -18.06 -33.91
N GLY A 445 3.08 -18.23 -34.19
CA GLY A 445 2.50 -19.30 -35.01
C GLY A 445 2.90 -19.37 -36.50
N ASN A 446 4.03 -18.78 -36.91
CA ASN A 446 4.54 -18.80 -38.27
C ASN A 446 5.99 -19.33 -38.31
N GLY A 447 6.18 -20.64 -38.07
CA GLY A 447 7.22 -21.51 -38.68
C GLY A 447 8.69 -21.07 -38.82
N PHE A 448 9.13 -19.93 -38.31
CA PHE A 448 10.48 -19.40 -38.39
C PHE A 448 11.08 -19.30 -36.99
N PRO A 449 12.37 -19.65 -36.79
CA PRO A 449 13.03 -19.52 -35.51
C PRO A 449 13.09 -18.03 -35.13
N SER A 450 12.53 -17.66 -33.98
CA SER A 450 12.54 -16.30 -33.44
C SER A 450 13.99 -15.79 -33.35
N MET A 451 14.28 -14.64 -33.97
CA MET A 451 15.48 -13.87 -33.66
C MET A 451 15.50 -13.61 -32.14
N GLY A 452 16.67 -13.72 -31.50
CA GLY A 452 16.77 -13.75 -30.04
C GLY A 452 16.30 -12.45 -29.39
N ASN A 453 15.21 -12.52 -28.62
CA ASN A 453 14.73 -11.42 -27.79
C ASN A 453 15.38 -11.48 -26.41
N ALA A 454 15.87 -10.34 -25.93
CA ALA A 454 16.43 -10.15 -24.60
C ALA A 454 15.61 -9.12 -23.82
N ILE A 455 15.76 -9.12 -22.50
CA ILE A 455 15.10 -8.16 -21.60
C ILE A 455 16.18 -7.27 -21.00
N LEU A 456 15.99 -5.96 -21.10
CA LEU A 456 16.83 -4.96 -20.44
C LEU A 456 16.06 -4.34 -19.28
N CYS A 457 16.65 -4.32 -18.10
CA CYS A 457 16.11 -3.65 -16.92
C CYS A 457 16.96 -2.42 -16.61
N ALA A 458 16.34 -1.24 -16.60
CA ALA A 458 16.91 -0.01 -16.11
C ALA A 458 16.30 0.31 -14.74
N LYS A 459 17.15 0.41 -13.72
CA LYS A 459 16.70 0.60 -12.33
C LYS A 459 17.54 1.62 -11.58
N ALA A 460 16.91 2.31 -10.64
CA ALA A 460 17.54 3.32 -9.81
C ALA A 460 16.82 3.44 -8.48
N SER A 461 17.50 3.99 -7.48
CA SER A 461 16.87 4.37 -6.22
C SER A 461 17.37 5.73 -5.76
N MET A 462 16.48 6.51 -5.14
CA MET A 462 16.80 7.83 -4.61
C MET A 462 16.17 8.03 -3.22
N LEU A 463 16.74 8.94 -2.45
CA LEU A 463 16.17 9.37 -1.17
C LEU A 463 15.27 10.59 -1.39
N LEU A 464 14.07 10.53 -0.83
CA LEU A 464 13.10 11.62 -0.80
C LEU A 464 13.04 12.20 0.62
N GLN A 465 12.92 13.52 0.71
CA GLN A 465 12.86 14.24 1.99
C GLN A 465 11.56 15.02 2.12
N ASN A 466 10.85 14.74 3.20
CA ASN A 466 9.56 15.30 3.57
C ASN A 466 8.47 15.13 2.50
N VAL A 467 8.52 14.05 1.70
CA VAL A 467 7.49 13.79 0.68
C VAL A 467 6.59 12.66 1.17
N PRO A 468 5.27 12.90 1.34
CA PRO A 468 4.33 11.84 1.69
C PRO A 468 4.25 10.78 0.57
N PRO A 469 4.54 9.49 0.85
CA PRO A 469 4.56 8.44 -0.17
C PRO A 469 3.25 8.29 -0.94
N ALA A 470 2.10 8.38 -0.25
CA ALA A 470 0.77 8.23 -0.84
C ALA A 470 0.47 9.35 -1.86
N ILE A 471 0.81 10.60 -1.54
CA ILE A 471 0.60 11.75 -2.43
C ILE A 471 1.46 11.62 -3.69
N LEU A 472 2.76 11.31 -3.54
CA LEU A 472 3.64 11.16 -4.70
C LEU A 472 3.18 10.00 -5.60
N LEU A 473 2.76 8.88 -5.01
CA LEU A 473 2.25 7.75 -5.78
C LEU A 473 0.94 8.09 -6.51
N ARG A 474 0.04 8.85 -5.87
CA ARG A 474 -1.19 9.34 -6.49
C ARG A 474 -0.87 10.26 -7.67
N PHE A 475 0.07 11.19 -7.51
CA PHE A 475 0.54 12.05 -8.59
C PHE A 475 1.07 11.23 -9.76
N LEU A 476 1.97 10.26 -9.52
CA LEU A 476 2.49 9.38 -10.58
C LEU A 476 1.36 8.61 -11.27
N ARG A 477 0.37 8.13 -10.51
CA ARG A 477 -0.80 7.46 -11.07
C ARG A 477 -1.62 8.40 -11.95
N GLU A 478 -1.86 9.64 -11.54
CA GLU A 478 -2.66 10.62 -12.30
C GLU A 478 -1.92 11.13 -13.55
N HIS A 479 -0.60 11.27 -13.46
CA HIS A 479 0.29 11.78 -14.52
C HIS A 479 0.96 10.67 -15.34
N ARG A 480 0.25 9.56 -15.60
CA ARG A 480 0.75 8.40 -16.36
C ARG A 480 1.35 8.75 -17.70
N SER A 481 0.81 9.74 -18.41
CA SER A 481 1.33 10.15 -19.72
C SER A 481 2.79 10.62 -19.69
N GLU A 482 3.31 11.03 -18.53
CA GLU A 482 4.70 11.48 -18.38
C GLU A 482 5.72 10.31 -18.36
N TRP A 483 5.27 9.10 -18.00
CA TRP A 483 6.12 7.91 -17.87
C TRP A 483 5.51 6.64 -18.51
N ALA A 484 4.41 6.77 -19.25
CA ALA A 484 3.81 5.70 -20.02
C ALA A 484 3.63 6.11 -21.49
N ASP A 485 4.38 7.12 -21.96
CA ASP A 485 4.30 7.65 -23.32
C ASP A 485 4.60 6.56 -24.37
N SER A 486 3.65 6.41 -25.31
CA SER A 486 3.71 5.61 -26.53
C SER A 486 4.90 5.91 -27.46
N GLY A 487 5.58 7.06 -27.31
CA GLY A 487 6.78 7.39 -28.09
C GLY A 487 7.95 6.42 -27.89
N ILE A 488 7.98 5.70 -26.76
CA ILE A 488 8.96 4.63 -26.46
C ILE A 488 8.55 3.33 -27.14
N ASP A 489 7.24 3.12 -27.29
CA ASP A 489 6.65 2.02 -28.02
C ASP A 489 6.87 2.16 -29.53
N ALA A 490 7.24 3.33 -30.06
CA ALA A 490 7.69 3.42 -31.46
C ALA A 490 8.99 2.64 -31.71
N TYR A 491 9.91 2.57 -30.73
CA TYR A 491 11.14 1.78 -30.82
C TYR A 491 10.92 0.31 -30.44
N SER A 492 10.10 0.03 -29.43
CA SER A 492 9.74 -1.36 -29.05
C SER A 492 8.81 -2.02 -30.07
N ALA A 493 7.84 -1.30 -30.64
CA ALA A 493 7.00 -1.79 -31.75
C ALA A 493 7.78 -1.85 -33.09
N ALA A 494 8.78 -1.00 -33.31
CA ALA A 494 9.72 -1.15 -34.44
C ALA A 494 10.67 -2.35 -34.24
N ALA A 495 11.05 -2.71 -33.01
CA ALA A 495 11.80 -3.92 -32.72
C ALA A 495 10.96 -5.21 -32.89
N VAL A 496 9.62 -5.10 -32.84
CA VAL A 496 8.70 -6.20 -33.20
C VAL A 496 8.40 -6.21 -34.71
N LYS A 497 8.67 -5.12 -35.43
CA LYS A 497 8.46 -4.99 -36.88
C LYS A 497 9.52 -4.09 -37.53
N ALA A 498 10.61 -4.66 -38.03
CA ALA A 498 11.47 -3.96 -38.98
C ALA A 498 11.78 -4.78 -40.24
N GLY A 499 11.06 -4.47 -41.32
CA GLY A 499 11.57 -4.40 -42.70
C GLY A 499 11.68 -2.91 -43.12
N PRO A 500 12.43 -2.56 -44.18
CA PRO A 500 13.42 -1.47 -44.10
C PRO A 500 12.90 -0.04 -44.36
N CYS A 501 13.59 0.90 -43.69
CA CYS A 501 13.72 2.34 -43.94
C CYS A 501 12.60 3.31 -43.49
N GLY A 502 13.03 4.28 -42.66
CA GLY A 502 12.48 5.65 -42.60
C GLY A 502 12.36 6.25 -41.19
N LEU A 503 13.26 7.16 -40.82
CA LEU A 503 13.06 8.14 -39.73
C LEU A 503 11.79 8.97 -39.99
N PRO A 504 11.05 9.39 -38.95
CA PRO A 504 11.05 10.83 -38.65
C PRO A 504 10.92 11.23 -37.15
N VAL A 505 11.27 12.50 -36.97
CA VAL A 505 11.33 13.37 -35.78
C VAL A 505 9.99 13.57 -35.06
N ALA A 506 10.08 13.89 -33.75
CA ALA A 506 9.02 14.26 -32.82
C ALA A 506 8.07 15.37 -33.31
N ARG A 507 6.76 15.18 -33.07
CA ARG A 507 5.77 16.26 -32.90
C ARG A 507 4.79 15.88 -31.79
N GLY A 508 4.60 16.82 -30.87
CA GLY A 508 3.66 16.70 -29.76
C GLY A 508 2.21 16.60 -30.24
N GLY A 509 1.49 15.62 -29.70
CA GLY A 509 0.06 15.41 -29.90
C GLY A 509 -0.56 14.97 -28.58
N SER A 510 -1.67 15.62 -28.21
CA SER A 510 -2.42 15.47 -26.97
C SER A 510 -2.98 14.06 -26.79
N PHE A 511 -2.78 13.44 -25.61
CA PHE A 511 -3.52 12.27 -25.16
C PHE A 511 -4.94 12.67 -24.77
N GLY A 512 -5.96 12.01 -25.32
CA GLY A 512 -7.36 12.25 -24.97
C GLY A 512 -8.13 10.93 -25.01
N GLY A 513 -8.32 10.32 -23.84
CA GLY A 513 -9.12 9.11 -23.63
C GLY A 513 -8.33 7.96 -23.00
N GLN A 514 -8.44 7.76 -21.68
CA GLN A 514 -8.01 6.52 -21.02
C GLN A 514 -9.25 5.85 -20.45
N VAL A 515 -9.51 4.59 -20.83
CA VAL A 515 -10.56 3.76 -20.23
C VAL A 515 -9.91 2.94 -19.11
N ILE A 516 -10.27 3.25 -17.86
CA ILE A 516 -9.82 2.50 -16.67
C ILE A 516 -10.89 1.46 -16.32
N LEU A 517 -10.52 0.19 -16.36
CA LEU A 517 -11.35 -0.93 -15.94
C LEU A 517 -10.88 -1.44 -14.57
N PRO A 518 -11.57 -1.11 -13.46
CA PRO A 518 -11.17 -1.59 -12.13
C PRO A 518 -11.43 -3.09 -12.00
N LEU A 519 -10.37 -3.89 -11.87
CA LEU A 519 -10.42 -5.34 -11.73
C LEU A 519 -10.60 -5.76 -10.27
N ALA A 520 -9.83 -5.17 -9.33
CA ALA A 520 -9.97 -5.53 -7.92
C ALA A 520 -9.57 -4.61 -6.79
N HIS A 521 -10.17 -4.83 -5.61
CA HIS A 521 -9.74 -4.31 -4.31
C HIS A 521 -9.47 -5.50 -3.38
N THR A 522 -8.42 -5.43 -2.55
CA THR A 522 -8.20 -6.38 -1.46
C THR A 522 -9.24 -6.16 -0.35
N ILE A 523 -9.42 -7.15 0.53
CA ILE A 523 -10.46 -7.17 1.58
C ILE A 523 -10.38 -5.96 2.52
N GLU A 524 -9.19 -5.38 2.69
CA GLU A 524 -8.92 -4.19 3.53
C GLU A 524 -8.75 -2.90 2.71
N HIS A 525 -9.01 -2.90 1.40
CA HIS A 525 -8.83 -1.77 0.46
C HIS A 525 -7.40 -1.21 0.40
N GLU A 526 -6.41 -1.92 0.94
CA GLU A 526 -4.99 -1.49 0.91
C GLU A 526 -4.43 -1.51 -0.52
N GLU A 527 -4.96 -2.38 -1.38
CA GLU A 527 -4.48 -2.55 -2.74
C GLU A 527 -5.62 -2.72 -3.73
N PHE A 528 -5.37 -2.24 -4.93
CA PHE A 528 -6.30 -2.42 -6.03
C PHE A 528 -5.57 -2.65 -7.35
N MET A 529 -6.28 -3.31 -8.27
CA MET A 529 -5.79 -3.67 -9.59
C MET A 529 -6.72 -3.12 -10.66
N GLU A 530 -6.14 -2.57 -11.71
CA GLU A 530 -6.84 -1.90 -12.82
C GLU A 530 -6.23 -2.35 -14.15
N VAL A 531 -7.05 -2.36 -15.20
CA VAL A 531 -6.57 -2.47 -16.58
C VAL A 531 -6.81 -1.13 -17.26
N ILE A 532 -5.77 -0.59 -17.89
CA ILE A 532 -5.79 0.71 -18.55
C ILE A 532 -5.63 0.46 -20.03
N LYS A 533 -6.60 0.88 -20.84
CA LYS A 533 -6.46 0.89 -22.29
C LYS A 533 -5.65 2.12 -22.71
N LEU A 534 -4.54 1.92 -23.40
CA LEU A 534 -3.79 3.01 -24.02
C LEU A 534 -4.41 3.30 -25.39
N GLU A 535 -5.03 4.46 -25.57
CA GLU A 535 -5.56 4.87 -26.87
C GLU A 535 -4.42 5.34 -27.78
N ASN A 536 -4.12 4.56 -28.82
CA ASN A 536 -3.26 4.99 -29.91
C ASN A 536 -4.07 5.84 -30.90
N MET A 537 -3.62 7.06 -31.20
CA MET A 537 -4.15 7.88 -32.29
C MET A 537 -3.78 7.24 -33.64
N GLY A 538 -4.54 6.23 -34.05
CA GLY A 538 -4.43 5.59 -35.36
C GLY A 538 -4.94 6.49 -36.48
N HIS A 539 -4.09 7.37 -36.99
CA HIS A 539 -4.17 7.81 -38.39
C HIS A 539 -2.76 7.69 -38.97
N TYR A 540 -2.43 6.55 -39.60
CA TYR A 540 -1.53 6.40 -40.77
C TYR A 540 -1.11 4.94 -40.98
N ARG A 541 -1.79 4.23 -41.90
CA ARG A 541 -1.27 3.52 -43.09
C ARG A 541 -2.32 2.51 -43.53
N GLU A 542 -2.77 2.66 -44.77
CA GLU A 542 -3.85 1.90 -45.39
C GLU A 542 -3.46 0.47 -45.79
N ASP A 543 -2.21 0.05 -45.54
CA ASP A 543 -1.71 -1.27 -45.92
C ASP A 543 -0.98 -1.93 -44.75
N MET A 544 -1.72 -2.48 -43.78
CA MET A 544 -1.42 -3.74 -43.05
C MET A 544 -2.38 -3.95 -41.86
N ILE A 545 -2.69 -5.21 -41.60
CA ILE A 545 -3.70 -5.76 -40.69
C ILE A 545 -3.63 -5.15 -39.27
N MET A 546 -4.69 -4.44 -38.89
CA MET A 546 -5.16 -3.96 -37.56
C MET A 546 -4.10 -3.64 -36.47
N PRO A 547 -3.99 -2.38 -35.99
CA PRO A 547 -3.26 -2.10 -34.75
C PRO A 547 -3.99 -2.75 -33.58
N GLY A 548 -3.31 -3.65 -32.85
CA GLY A 548 -3.86 -4.25 -31.62
C GLY A 548 -3.91 -3.22 -30.51
N ASP A 549 -5.03 -3.17 -29.77
CA ASP A 549 -5.14 -2.38 -28.54
C ASP A 549 -4.11 -2.89 -27.51
N ILE A 550 -3.25 -2.01 -26.99
CA ILE A 550 -2.31 -2.32 -25.92
C ILE A 550 -2.93 -1.88 -24.59
N PHE A 551 -2.85 -2.75 -23.58
CA PHE A 551 -3.37 -2.48 -22.25
C PHE A 551 -2.25 -2.54 -21.21
N LEU A 552 -2.38 -1.77 -20.13
CA LEU A 552 -1.53 -1.88 -18.95
C LEU A 552 -2.33 -2.52 -17.83
N LEU A 553 -1.85 -3.66 -17.36
CA LEU A 553 -2.28 -4.23 -16.10
C LEU A 553 -1.53 -3.54 -14.97
N GLN A 554 -2.24 -2.89 -14.05
CA GLN A 554 -1.65 -2.09 -12.99
C GLN A 554 -2.10 -2.56 -11.61
N LEU A 555 -1.14 -2.68 -10.69
CA LEU A 555 -1.34 -2.89 -9.26
C LEU A 555 -0.91 -1.64 -8.49
N CYS A 556 -1.77 -1.15 -7.61
CA CYS A 556 -1.48 -0.04 -6.70
C CYS A 556 -1.66 -0.47 -5.25
N SER A 557 -0.78 0.02 -4.37
CA SER A 557 -0.79 -0.20 -2.93
C SER A 557 -0.38 1.08 -2.21
N GLY A 558 -0.98 1.38 -1.05
CA GLY A 558 -0.61 2.54 -0.23
C GLY A 558 -0.98 3.91 -0.84
N VAL A 559 -2.13 3.98 -1.53
CA VAL A 559 -2.64 5.23 -2.17
C VAL A 559 -3.42 6.11 -1.19
N ASP A 560 -3.99 5.53 -0.13
CA ASP A 560 -4.70 6.26 0.94
C ASP A 560 -3.74 6.59 2.09
N GLU A 561 -3.73 7.84 2.55
CA GLU A 561 -2.94 8.30 3.70
C GLU A 561 -3.36 7.62 5.01
N ASN A 562 -4.62 7.17 5.09
CA ASN A 562 -5.15 6.47 6.26
C ASN A 562 -4.92 4.96 6.22
N ALA A 563 -4.41 4.41 5.11
CA ALA A 563 -4.13 3.00 5.00
C ALA A 563 -2.85 2.65 5.79
N VAL A 564 -2.89 1.55 6.54
CA VAL A 564 -1.79 1.05 7.39
C VAL A 564 -0.71 0.37 6.52
N GLY A 565 -0.32 1.01 5.42
CA GLY A 565 0.62 0.50 4.42
C GLY A 565 2.08 0.78 4.78
N THR A 566 2.94 -0.22 4.60
CA THR A 566 4.41 -0.13 4.80
C THR A 566 5.13 0.59 3.68
N CYS A 567 4.51 0.65 2.51
CA CYS A 567 5.07 1.24 1.31
C CYS A 567 3.94 1.66 0.37
N ALA A 568 4.19 2.71 -0.42
CA ALA A 568 3.36 3.09 -1.54
C ALA A 568 3.99 2.49 -2.81
N GLN A 569 3.24 1.70 -3.58
CA GLN A 569 3.76 1.01 -4.76
C GLN A 569 2.79 1.11 -5.94
N LEU A 570 3.34 1.35 -7.12
CA LEU A 570 2.64 1.31 -8.40
C LEU A 570 3.46 0.43 -9.33
N THR A 571 2.93 -0.74 -9.66
CA THR A 571 3.56 -1.72 -10.55
C THR A 571 2.62 -1.99 -11.71
N PHE A 572 3.15 -2.06 -12.92
CA PHE A 572 2.36 -2.29 -14.11
C PHE A 572 3.10 -3.21 -15.09
N ALA A 573 2.36 -3.90 -15.95
CA ALA A 573 2.90 -4.66 -17.05
C ALA A 573 2.04 -4.48 -18.30
N PRO A 574 2.65 -4.39 -19.51
CA PRO A 574 1.90 -4.41 -20.75
C PRO A 574 1.25 -5.79 -20.96
N ILE A 575 -0.01 -5.79 -21.35
CA ILE A 575 -0.79 -6.98 -21.70
C ILE A 575 -1.56 -6.73 -23.01
N ASP A 576 -1.90 -7.80 -23.72
CA ASP A 576 -2.73 -7.76 -24.93
C ASP A 576 -4.18 -8.18 -24.65
N ALA A 577 -5.06 -8.00 -25.64
CA ALA A 577 -6.47 -8.41 -25.56
C ALA A 577 -6.66 -9.94 -25.39
N SER A 578 -5.63 -10.74 -25.70
CA SER A 578 -5.62 -12.20 -25.57
C SER A 578 -4.96 -12.70 -24.28
N PHE A 579 -4.65 -11.79 -23.34
CA PHE A 579 -3.92 -12.11 -22.11
C PHE A 579 -4.63 -13.22 -21.31
N SER A 580 -3.88 -14.28 -21.03
CA SER A 580 -4.31 -15.40 -20.18
C SER A 580 -3.60 -15.35 -18.83
N ASP A 581 -4.18 -15.98 -17.80
CA ASP A 581 -3.63 -16.01 -16.44
C ASP A 581 -2.17 -16.55 -16.41
N ASP A 582 -1.83 -17.45 -17.35
CA ASP A 582 -0.51 -18.08 -17.45
C ASP A 582 0.51 -17.27 -18.27
N ALA A 583 0.07 -16.26 -19.05
CA ALA A 583 0.94 -15.49 -19.94
C ALA A 583 2.02 -14.72 -19.16
N PRO A 584 3.30 -14.75 -19.59
CA PRO A 584 4.36 -14.06 -18.88
C PRO A 584 4.10 -12.54 -18.88
N ILE A 585 4.44 -11.89 -17.77
CA ILE A 585 4.34 -10.44 -17.62
C ILE A 585 5.73 -9.90 -17.31
N ILE A 586 5.97 -8.66 -17.73
CA ILE A 586 7.24 -7.96 -17.52
C ILE A 586 6.94 -6.70 -16.70
N PRO A 587 6.99 -6.77 -15.37
CA PRO A 587 6.54 -5.67 -14.53
C PRO A 587 7.55 -4.53 -14.46
N SER A 588 7.08 -3.30 -14.60
CA SER A 588 7.80 -2.06 -14.35
C SER A 588 7.07 -1.25 -13.27
N GLY A 589 7.72 -0.27 -12.65
CA GLY A 589 7.03 0.55 -11.66
C GLY A 589 7.90 1.32 -10.68
N PHE A 590 7.21 1.75 -9.63
CA PHE A 590 7.68 2.62 -8.57
C PHE A 590 7.35 2.02 -7.21
N ARG A 591 8.29 2.09 -6.28
CA ARG A 591 8.08 1.74 -4.87
C ARG A 591 8.66 2.83 -4.00
N ILE A 592 7.88 3.31 -3.03
CA ILE A 592 8.29 4.33 -2.06
C ILE A 592 8.12 3.73 -0.66
N ILE A 593 9.21 3.63 0.09
CA ILE A 593 9.21 3.09 1.45
C ILE A 593 9.64 4.19 2.42
N PRO A 594 8.79 4.59 3.40
CA PRO A 594 9.19 5.50 4.45
C PRO A 594 10.29 4.88 5.33
N LEU A 595 11.30 5.68 5.64
CA LEU A 595 12.43 5.31 6.49
C LEU A 595 12.20 5.78 7.93
N ASP A 596 11.45 6.86 8.13
CA ASP A 596 11.07 7.37 9.44
C ASP A 596 9.61 7.01 9.74
N SER A 597 9.37 5.95 10.52
CA SER A 597 8.07 5.79 11.14
C SER A 597 8.01 6.78 12.31
N GLY A 598 7.34 7.92 12.15
CA GLY A 598 7.06 8.89 13.22
C GLY A 598 6.18 8.35 14.37
N MET A 599 6.24 7.05 14.66
CA MET A 599 5.50 6.34 15.69
C MET A 599 6.36 5.96 16.91
N ASP A 600 7.59 6.45 17.02
CA ASP A 600 8.34 6.45 18.28
C ASP A 600 7.86 7.58 19.20
N ALA A 601 6.60 7.49 19.64
CA ALA A 601 6.03 8.40 20.64
C ALA A 601 5.01 7.69 21.56
N SER A 602 5.42 6.58 22.16
CA SER A 602 4.93 6.20 23.49
C SER A 602 5.92 5.26 24.16
N SER A 603 7.01 5.82 24.69
CA SER A 603 7.81 5.09 25.67
C SER A 603 6.92 4.76 26.89
N PRO A 604 6.97 3.54 27.43
CA PRO A 604 6.21 3.17 28.64
C PRO A 604 6.63 4.00 29.87
N ASN A 605 7.79 4.66 29.81
CA ASN A 605 8.31 5.54 30.86
C ASN A 605 7.45 6.78 31.15
N ARG A 606 6.55 7.20 30.24
CA ARG A 606 5.60 8.29 30.54
C ARG A 606 4.58 7.92 31.61
N THR A 607 4.31 6.63 31.82
CA THR A 607 3.37 6.17 32.86
C THR A 607 3.98 6.26 34.26
N LEU A 608 5.31 6.08 34.36
CA LEU A 608 6.07 6.27 35.60
C LEU A 608 6.14 7.75 36.00
N ASP A 609 6.22 8.65 35.02
CA ASP A 609 6.25 10.11 35.23
C ASP A 609 4.87 10.71 35.60
N LEU A 610 3.78 10.03 35.20
CA LEU A 610 2.41 10.36 35.62
C LEU A 610 2.09 9.82 37.03
N ALA A 611 2.74 8.74 37.45
CA ALA A 611 2.59 8.20 38.80
C ALA A 611 3.39 8.99 39.85
N SER A 612 4.52 9.60 39.47
CA SER A 612 5.30 10.51 40.33
C SER A 612 4.64 11.87 40.56
N THR A 613 3.64 12.22 39.75
CA THR A 613 2.88 13.49 39.86
C THR A 613 1.55 13.36 40.63
N LEU A 614 1.27 12.21 41.23
CA LEU A 614 0.08 11.97 42.06
C LEU A 614 0.30 12.18 43.58
N GLU A 615 1.36 12.89 43.98
CA GLU A 615 1.45 13.37 45.36
C GLU A 615 0.55 14.60 45.60
N VAL A 616 -0.27 14.48 46.63
CA VAL A 616 -1.36 15.37 47.02
C VAL A 616 -0.86 16.77 47.42
N GLY A 617 -1.27 17.82 46.70
CA GLY A 617 -1.01 19.21 47.10
C GLY A 617 -1.67 20.30 46.24
N ALA A 618 -2.72 20.92 46.79
CA ALA A 618 -3.34 22.23 46.54
C ALA A 618 -3.33 22.88 45.12
N ALA A 619 -4.55 23.03 44.59
CA ALA A 619 -5.08 23.94 43.57
C ALA A 619 -4.17 25.04 42.96
N GLY A 620 -4.06 25.01 41.62
CA GLY A 620 -3.67 26.15 40.78
C GLY A 620 -4.03 25.93 39.31
N ASN A 621 -5.03 26.67 38.80
CA ASN A 621 -5.44 26.69 37.40
C ASN A 621 -4.26 27.02 36.46
N ARG A 622 -3.88 26.09 35.57
CA ARG A 622 -3.18 26.40 34.31
C ARG A 622 -3.73 25.56 33.17
N SER A 623 -4.13 26.27 32.12
CA SER A 623 -4.70 25.80 30.86
C SER A 623 -3.73 24.87 30.10
N THR A 624 -4.29 23.80 29.56
CA THR A 624 -3.70 22.88 28.59
C THR A 624 -3.32 23.62 27.31
N GLY A 625 -2.03 23.73 27.04
CA GLY A 625 -1.47 24.22 25.79
C GLY A 625 0.04 24.14 25.87
N ASP A 626 0.61 23.08 25.31
CA ASP A 626 1.96 23.04 24.70
C ASP A 626 2.29 21.59 24.36
N ASN A 627 1.98 21.20 23.12
CA ASN A 627 2.46 19.97 22.51
C ASN A 627 3.17 20.31 21.19
N SER A 628 3.98 21.37 21.19
CA SER A 628 4.85 21.75 20.09
C SER A 628 6.29 21.36 20.41
N GLY A 629 6.78 20.27 19.83
CA GLY A 629 8.21 19.96 19.91
C GLY A 629 8.57 18.52 19.59
N ARG A 630 8.50 18.13 18.30
CA ARG A 630 9.45 17.21 17.64
C ARG A 630 9.09 17.04 16.16
N ASN A 631 9.55 17.98 15.33
CA ASN A 631 9.60 17.84 13.87
C ASN A 631 10.79 16.94 13.50
N GLY A 632 10.57 15.65 13.28
CA GLY A 632 11.50 14.80 12.53
C GLY A 632 11.26 15.00 11.03
N SER A 633 12.30 15.23 10.24
CA SER A 633 12.20 15.21 8.78
C SER A 633 11.79 13.81 8.32
N THR A 634 10.70 13.63 7.56
CA THR A 634 10.28 12.31 7.10
C THR A 634 11.06 11.91 5.85
N LYS A 635 11.95 10.92 5.96
CA LYS A 635 12.71 10.38 4.82
C LYS A 635 11.99 9.18 4.23
N SER A 636 12.09 9.02 2.92
CA SER A 636 11.65 7.82 2.20
C SER A 636 12.69 7.41 1.18
N VAL A 637 12.75 6.12 0.85
CA VAL A 637 13.49 5.64 -0.32
C VAL A 637 12.50 5.35 -1.44
N MET A 638 12.76 5.91 -2.62
CA MET A 638 12.03 5.59 -3.83
C MET A 638 12.90 4.72 -4.73
N THR A 639 12.35 3.60 -5.18
CA THR A 639 12.97 2.67 -6.12
C THR A 639 12.14 2.61 -7.39
N ILE A 640 12.83 2.67 -8.52
CA ILE A 640 12.28 2.71 -9.88
C ILE A 640 12.91 1.55 -10.65
N ALA A 641 12.09 0.77 -11.35
CA ALA A 641 12.59 -0.26 -12.27
C ALA A 641 11.68 -0.32 -13.51
N PHE A 642 12.30 -0.20 -14.69
CA PHE A 642 11.63 -0.30 -15.98
C PHE A 642 12.31 -1.39 -16.82
N GLN A 643 11.49 -2.24 -17.40
CA GLN A 643 11.93 -3.36 -18.22
C GLN A 643 11.51 -3.18 -19.68
N PHE A 644 12.43 -3.49 -20.60
CA PHE A 644 12.29 -3.29 -22.03
C PHE A 644 12.62 -4.59 -22.75
N VAL A 645 11.71 -5.05 -23.61
CA VAL A 645 11.98 -6.16 -24.53
C VAL A 645 12.67 -5.59 -25.76
N TYR A 646 13.76 -6.22 -26.19
CA TYR A 646 14.51 -5.78 -27.36
C TYR A 646 15.15 -6.96 -28.11
N GLU A 647 15.45 -6.74 -29.39
CA GLU A 647 16.24 -7.67 -30.19
C GLU A 647 17.73 -7.46 -29.89
N ILE A 648 18.50 -8.55 -29.73
CA ILE A 648 19.90 -8.49 -29.27
C ILE A 648 20.77 -7.47 -30.04
N HIS A 649 20.54 -7.29 -31.35
CA HIS A 649 21.32 -6.35 -32.16
C HIS A 649 21.03 -4.86 -31.88
N LEU A 650 19.96 -4.54 -31.16
CA LEU A 650 19.60 -3.18 -30.74
C LEU A 650 20.05 -2.87 -29.30
N GLN A 651 20.82 -3.76 -28.66
CA GLN A 651 21.18 -3.65 -27.24
C GLN A 651 21.72 -2.27 -26.84
N GLU A 652 22.70 -1.75 -27.58
CA GLU A 652 23.35 -0.47 -27.25
C GLU A 652 22.39 0.72 -27.39
N ASN A 653 21.55 0.70 -28.42
CA ASN A 653 20.54 1.72 -28.66
C ASN A 653 19.48 1.72 -27.55
N VAL A 654 18.96 0.54 -27.20
CA VAL A 654 17.95 0.39 -26.15
C VAL A 654 18.54 0.69 -24.77
N ALA A 655 19.78 0.31 -24.49
CA ALA A 655 20.48 0.67 -23.26
C ALA A 655 20.60 2.19 -23.09
N THR A 656 21.01 2.89 -24.15
CA THR A 656 21.12 4.36 -24.14
C THR A 656 19.76 5.02 -23.94
N MET A 657 18.74 4.56 -24.66
CA MET A 657 17.37 5.04 -24.54
C MET A 657 16.82 4.80 -23.12
N ALA A 658 16.92 3.58 -22.60
CA ALA A 658 16.40 3.20 -21.28
C ALA A 658 17.07 4.01 -20.17
N ARG A 659 18.38 4.26 -20.27
CA ARG A 659 19.11 5.11 -19.32
C ARG A 659 18.61 6.55 -19.35
N GLN A 660 18.49 7.15 -20.54
CA GLN A 660 17.97 8.52 -20.70
C GLN A 660 16.52 8.63 -20.21
N TYR A 661 15.73 7.60 -20.48
CA TYR A 661 14.34 7.53 -20.07
C TYR A 661 14.18 7.52 -18.54
N VAL A 662 14.88 6.60 -17.85
CA VAL A 662 14.85 6.54 -16.39
C VAL A 662 15.41 7.82 -15.77
N ARG A 663 16.45 8.44 -16.35
CA ARG A 663 16.95 9.75 -15.91
C ARG A 663 15.92 10.87 -16.05
N SER A 664 15.15 10.90 -17.15
CA SER A 664 14.07 11.87 -17.37
C SER A 664 12.96 11.73 -16.32
N ILE A 665 12.58 10.48 -16.01
CA ILE A 665 11.63 10.18 -14.93
C ILE A 665 12.18 10.63 -13.58
N ILE A 666 13.43 10.30 -13.27
CA ILE A 666 14.09 10.70 -12.01
C ILE A 666 14.06 12.22 -11.86
N ALA A 667 14.43 12.97 -12.91
CA ALA A 667 14.41 14.43 -12.89
C ALA A 667 13.00 14.99 -12.70
N SER A 668 11.98 14.37 -13.29
CA SER A 668 10.58 14.77 -13.12
C SER A 668 10.07 14.48 -11.71
N VAL A 669 10.33 13.29 -11.19
CA VAL A 669 10.04 12.91 -9.80
C VAL A 669 10.71 13.85 -8.81
N GLN A 670 11.99 14.20 -9.02
CA GLN A 670 12.71 15.14 -8.14
C GLN A 670 12.07 16.52 -8.13
N ARG A 671 11.64 17.04 -9.29
CA ARG A 671 10.92 18.32 -9.38
C ARG A 671 9.59 18.28 -8.63
N VAL A 672 8.83 17.20 -8.77
CA VAL A 672 7.55 17.01 -8.07
C VAL A 672 7.77 16.85 -6.56
N ALA A 673 8.76 16.05 -6.16
CA ALA A 673 9.16 15.86 -4.76
C ALA A 673 9.53 17.19 -4.08
N LEU A 674 10.26 18.06 -4.78
CA LEU A 674 10.58 19.41 -4.28
C LEU A 674 9.32 20.27 -4.10
N ALA A 675 8.32 20.14 -4.98
CA ALA A 675 7.06 20.87 -4.86
C ALA A 675 6.15 20.32 -3.75
N LEU A 676 6.18 19.01 -3.49
CA LEU A 676 5.37 18.33 -2.48
C LEU A 676 5.98 18.37 -1.06
N SER A 677 7.24 18.80 -0.92
CA SER A 677 7.93 18.91 0.37
C SER A 677 7.36 20.10 1.17
N PRO A 678 6.76 19.90 2.37
CA PRO A 678 6.31 20.99 3.21
C PRO A 678 7.54 21.80 3.65
N SER A 679 7.55 23.09 3.34
CA SER A 679 8.63 23.99 3.71
C SER A 679 8.71 24.12 5.24
N ASN A 680 9.90 23.87 5.80
CA ASN A 680 10.20 24.13 7.22
C ASN A 680 10.01 25.63 7.53
N PHE A 681 8.85 26.01 8.08
CA PHE A 681 8.67 27.30 8.77
C PHE A 681 8.48 27.06 10.27
N GLY A 682 9.57 26.69 10.95
CA GLY A 682 9.71 26.86 12.40
C GLY A 682 10.30 28.24 12.68
N SER A 683 9.70 28.97 13.63
CA SER A 683 10.13 30.32 14.02
C SER A 683 11.58 30.35 14.52
N HIS A 684 12.30 31.41 14.15
CA HIS A 684 13.65 31.78 14.60
C HIS A 684 14.85 30.99 14.03
N ALA A 685 15.16 31.20 12.75
CA ALA A 685 16.52 31.47 12.26
C ALA A 685 16.53 31.73 10.74
N GLY A 686 16.94 32.94 10.33
CA GLY A 686 17.47 33.31 9.01
C GLY A 686 16.89 32.64 7.75
N PHE A 687 16.01 33.35 7.06
CA PHE A 687 15.53 33.06 5.70
C PHE A 687 16.65 32.61 4.75
N ARG A 688 16.62 31.35 4.31
CA ARG A 688 17.05 30.97 2.96
C ARG A 688 15.81 30.65 2.14
N THR A 689 15.49 31.61 1.29
CA THR A 689 14.44 31.58 0.25
C THR A 689 14.59 30.40 -0.71
N PRO A 690 13.53 29.97 -1.41
CA PRO A 690 13.73 29.33 -2.72
C PRO A 690 14.55 30.29 -3.58
N PRO A 691 15.34 29.83 -4.55
CA PRO A 691 15.98 30.74 -5.49
C PRO A 691 14.88 31.38 -6.34
N GLY A 692 14.28 32.45 -5.84
CA GLY A 692 13.49 33.36 -6.65
C GLY A 692 14.47 33.94 -7.65
N THR A 693 14.35 33.50 -8.89
CA THR A 693 15.15 34.08 -9.95
C THR A 693 14.83 35.59 -10.01
N PRO A 694 15.81 36.47 -10.34
CA PRO A 694 15.61 37.92 -10.38
C PRO A 694 14.40 38.33 -11.25
N GLU A 695 14.01 37.49 -12.20
CA GLU A 695 12.85 37.66 -13.07
C GLU A 695 11.51 37.59 -12.30
N ALA A 696 11.35 36.68 -11.33
CA ALA A 696 10.08 36.53 -10.60
C ALA A 696 9.82 37.72 -9.66
N GLN A 697 10.86 38.24 -9.01
CA GLN A 697 10.75 39.46 -8.19
C GLN A 697 10.45 40.68 -9.06
N THR A 698 11.03 40.73 -10.26
CA THR A 698 10.77 41.81 -11.21
C THR A 698 9.35 41.75 -11.76
N LEU A 699 8.86 40.56 -12.10
CA LEU A 699 7.48 40.35 -12.52
C LEU A 699 6.49 40.74 -11.42
N ALA A 700 6.71 40.35 -10.16
CA ALA A 700 5.83 40.75 -9.06
C ALA A 700 5.76 42.27 -8.87
N ARG A 701 6.88 42.98 -9.05
CA ARG A 701 6.91 44.44 -9.07
C ARG A 701 6.08 45.00 -10.23
N TRP A 702 6.30 44.50 -11.44
CA TRP A 702 5.55 44.93 -12.63
C TRP A 702 4.05 44.69 -12.51
N ILE A 703 3.63 43.55 -11.95
CA ILE A 703 2.22 43.22 -11.70
C ILE A 703 1.57 44.27 -10.81
N CYS A 704 2.18 44.55 -9.64
CA CYS A 704 1.64 45.49 -8.66
C CYS A 704 1.68 46.94 -9.16
N GLN A 705 2.77 47.34 -9.82
CA GLN A 705 2.92 48.69 -10.37
C GLN A 705 1.92 48.94 -11.51
N SER A 706 1.77 47.97 -12.43
CA SER A 706 0.81 48.08 -13.54
C SER A 706 -0.63 48.14 -13.01
N TYR A 707 -0.96 47.33 -12.00
CA TYR A 707 -2.27 47.37 -11.35
C TYR A 707 -2.57 48.75 -10.77
N ARG A 708 -1.61 49.33 -10.03
CA ARG A 708 -1.71 50.69 -9.49
C ARG A 708 -1.86 51.75 -10.58
N CYS A 709 -1.11 51.64 -11.67
CA CYS A 709 -1.16 52.57 -12.79
C CYS A 709 -2.52 52.59 -13.49
N TYR A 710 -3.13 51.43 -13.72
CA TYR A 710 -4.40 51.33 -14.45
C TYR A 710 -5.64 51.49 -13.56
N LEU A 711 -5.63 50.95 -12.33
CA LEU A 711 -6.80 50.94 -11.45
C LEU A 711 -6.76 52.01 -10.36
N GLY A 712 -5.63 52.70 -10.16
CA GLY A 712 -5.49 53.77 -9.17
C GLY A 712 -5.52 53.31 -7.71
N VAL A 713 -5.50 52.00 -7.47
CA VAL A 713 -5.53 51.38 -6.14
C VAL A 713 -4.35 50.42 -5.96
N GLU A 714 -3.86 50.26 -4.73
CA GLU A 714 -2.81 49.29 -4.44
C GLU A 714 -3.39 47.86 -4.44
N LEU A 715 -2.67 46.93 -5.07
CA LEU A 715 -3.05 45.51 -5.11
C LEU A 715 -2.83 44.81 -3.76
N LEU A 716 -1.83 45.26 -3.00
CA LEU A 716 -1.37 44.65 -1.76
C LEU A 716 -1.26 45.74 -0.70
N GLU A 717 -1.78 45.49 0.50
CA GLU A 717 -1.59 46.39 1.65
C GLU A 717 -0.14 46.27 2.15
N TYR A 718 0.63 47.37 2.06
CA TYR A 718 2.05 47.37 2.38
C TYR A 718 2.29 47.52 3.89
N GLU A 719 2.50 46.40 4.59
CA GLU A 719 2.98 46.38 5.97
C GLU A 719 4.44 45.84 6.06
N GLY A 720 5.42 46.74 6.00
CA GLY A 720 6.80 46.46 6.41
C GLY A 720 7.73 45.74 5.41
N SER A 721 8.91 45.33 5.90
CA SER A 721 10.11 44.92 5.13
C SER A 721 10.02 43.56 4.41
N GLU A 722 8.83 43.10 4.06
CA GLU A 722 8.63 41.85 3.31
C GLU A 722 8.78 42.08 1.79
N SER A 723 9.25 41.07 1.06
CA SER A 723 9.39 41.18 -0.40
C SER A 723 8.02 41.16 -1.07
N ILE A 724 7.78 42.07 -2.02
CA ILE A 724 6.52 42.19 -2.77
C ILE A 724 6.07 40.84 -3.37
N LEU A 725 7.02 40.03 -3.84
CA LEU A 725 6.76 38.69 -4.34
C LEU A 725 6.14 37.76 -3.27
N LYS A 726 6.61 37.85 -2.02
CA LYS A 726 6.09 37.04 -0.92
C LYS A 726 4.65 37.44 -0.60
N THR A 727 4.35 38.72 -0.53
CA THR A 727 2.99 39.22 -0.27
C THR A 727 2.04 38.87 -1.43
N LEU A 728 2.51 38.97 -2.68
CA LEU A 728 1.74 38.55 -3.87
C LEU A 728 1.47 37.05 -3.89
N TRP A 729 2.47 36.23 -3.51
CA TRP A 729 2.36 34.77 -3.51
C TRP A 729 1.29 34.26 -2.54
N HIS A 730 1.17 34.89 -1.36
CA HIS A 730 0.24 34.50 -0.30
C HIS A 730 -1.07 35.30 -0.32
N ASN A 731 -1.35 36.07 -1.37
CA ASN A 731 -2.62 36.77 -1.52
C ASN A 731 -3.77 35.76 -1.66
N THR A 732 -4.91 36.05 -1.01
CA THR A 732 -6.11 35.18 -1.01
C THR A 732 -6.82 35.13 -2.35
N ASP A 733 -6.72 36.19 -3.15
CA ASP A 733 -7.28 36.23 -4.50
C ASP A 733 -6.38 35.47 -5.47
N ALA A 734 -7.00 34.74 -6.40
CA ALA A 734 -6.27 33.93 -7.38
C ALA A 734 -5.71 34.82 -8.49
N VAL A 735 -4.38 34.96 -8.54
CA VAL A 735 -3.65 35.78 -9.53
C VAL A 735 -2.98 34.87 -10.54
N LEU A 736 -3.29 35.06 -11.83
CA LEU A 736 -2.78 34.30 -12.97
C LEU A 736 -2.22 35.24 -14.03
N CYS A 737 -1.06 34.94 -14.62
CA CYS A 737 -0.53 35.68 -15.77
C CYS A 737 -0.48 34.82 -17.01
N CYS A 738 -0.88 35.35 -18.16
CA CYS A 738 -0.76 34.69 -19.45
C CYS A 738 0.08 35.51 -20.44
N SER A 739 0.74 34.80 -21.35
CA SER A 739 1.57 35.40 -22.40
C SER A 739 0.77 36.10 -23.49
N LEU A 740 1.34 37.15 -24.06
CA LEU A 740 0.79 37.92 -25.20
C LEU A 740 1.04 37.21 -26.55
N LYS A 741 0.72 35.92 -26.65
CA LYS A 741 0.87 35.12 -27.87
C LYS A 741 -0.50 34.89 -28.52
N ALA A 742 -0.52 34.50 -29.80
CA ALA A 742 -1.74 34.13 -30.52
C ALA A 742 -2.53 33.01 -29.81
N LEU A 743 -1.82 32.14 -29.08
CA LEU A 743 -2.37 31.17 -28.13
C LEU A 743 -1.80 31.49 -26.74
N PRO A 744 -2.56 32.17 -25.85
CA PRO A 744 -2.08 32.56 -24.53
C PRO A 744 -1.84 31.33 -23.64
N VAL A 745 -0.62 31.22 -23.13
CA VAL A 745 -0.22 30.21 -22.15
C VAL A 745 0.03 30.90 -20.82
N PHE A 746 -0.37 30.27 -19.71
CA PHE A 746 -0.08 30.78 -18.37
C PHE A 746 1.41 30.71 -18.05
N THR A 747 1.96 31.82 -17.58
CA THR A 747 3.39 31.98 -17.27
C THR A 747 3.66 32.13 -15.79
N PHE A 748 2.65 32.50 -14.99
CA PHE A 748 2.76 32.66 -13.54
C PHE A 748 1.40 32.49 -12.87
N ALA A 749 1.40 31.96 -11.65
CA ALA A 749 0.24 31.92 -10.76
C ALA A 749 0.72 32.09 -9.31
N ASN A 750 -0.05 32.77 -8.47
CA ASN A 750 0.16 32.73 -7.02
C ASN A 750 -0.43 31.44 -6.41
N GLN A 751 -0.25 31.24 -5.09
CA GLN A 751 -0.73 30.02 -4.43
C GLN A 751 -2.23 29.82 -4.64
N ALA A 752 -3.04 30.85 -4.42
CA ALA A 752 -4.49 30.80 -4.62
C ALA A 752 -4.87 30.48 -6.09
N GLY A 753 -4.12 30.97 -7.08
CA GLY A 753 -4.33 30.64 -8.50
C GLY A 753 -4.00 29.19 -8.85
N LEU A 754 -2.96 28.63 -8.25
CA LEU A 754 -2.62 27.21 -8.39
C LEU A 754 -3.67 26.31 -7.74
N ASP A 755 -4.12 26.68 -6.55
CA ASP A 755 -5.17 25.96 -5.82
C ASP A 755 -6.50 26.03 -6.58
N MET A 756 -6.85 27.21 -7.11
CA MET A 756 -8.04 27.41 -7.94
C MET A 756 -8.02 26.51 -9.18
N LEU A 757 -6.88 26.40 -9.87
CA LEU A 757 -6.77 25.57 -11.09
C LEU A 757 -6.48 24.09 -10.81
N GLU A 758 -6.34 23.69 -9.54
CA GLU A 758 -5.89 22.36 -9.13
C GLU A 758 -4.59 21.94 -9.85
N THR A 759 -3.61 22.83 -9.95
CA THR A 759 -2.38 22.63 -10.74
C THR A 759 -1.10 23.06 -10.00
N THR A 760 0.06 22.86 -10.63
CA THR A 760 1.36 23.32 -10.13
C THR A 760 1.96 24.36 -11.05
N LEU A 761 2.91 25.18 -10.57
CA LEU A 761 3.57 26.20 -11.39
C LEU A 761 4.24 25.63 -12.65
N VAL A 762 4.65 24.35 -12.61
CA VAL A 762 5.28 23.66 -13.74
C VAL A 762 4.23 23.20 -14.76
N ALA A 763 3.13 22.59 -14.31
CA ALA A 763 2.03 22.13 -15.17
C ALA A 763 1.13 23.27 -15.67
N LEU A 764 1.30 24.47 -15.11
CA LEU A 764 0.52 25.67 -15.45
C LEU A 764 0.63 26.01 -16.95
N GLN A 765 1.78 25.77 -17.58
CA GLN A 765 2.00 26.04 -19.01
C GLN A 765 1.23 25.08 -19.94
N ASP A 766 0.81 23.92 -19.43
CA ASP A 766 0.05 22.92 -20.21
C ASP A 766 -1.46 23.19 -20.17
N ILE A 767 -1.90 24.14 -19.34
CA ILE A 767 -3.29 24.59 -19.26
C ILE A 767 -3.51 25.70 -20.29
N SER A 768 -4.31 25.41 -21.31
CA SER A 768 -4.75 26.44 -22.24
C SER A 768 -5.81 27.32 -21.59
N LEU A 769 -5.71 28.64 -21.81
CA LEU A 769 -6.72 29.62 -21.37
C LEU A 769 -8.14 29.22 -21.83
N GLU A 770 -8.24 28.54 -22.98
CA GLU A 770 -9.48 28.05 -23.56
C GLU A 770 -10.18 26.95 -22.75
N LYS A 771 -9.45 26.18 -21.94
CA LYS A 771 -10.02 25.09 -21.12
C LYS A 771 -10.63 25.58 -19.81
N ILE A 772 -10.25 26.77 -19.36
CA ILE A 772 -10.73 27.35 -18.09
C ILE A 772 -12.08 28.01 -18.28
N PHE A 773 -12.34 28.65 -19.43
CA PHE A 773 -13.60 29.33 -19.69
C PHE A 773 -14.54 28.50 -20.57
N ASP A 774 -15.83 28.52 -20.27
CA ASP A 774 -16.86 27.93 -21.14
C ASP A 774 -16.96 28.67 -22.49
N ASP A 775 -17.74 28.15 -23.45
CA ASP A 775 -17.89 28.76 -24.78
C ASP A 775 -18.34 30.24 -24.72
N ASN A 776 -19.10 30.62 -23.70
CA ASN A 776 -19.60 31.98 -23.52
C ASN A 776 -18.54 32.90 -22.91
N GLY A 777 -17.83 32.44 -21.87
CA GLY A 777 -16.71 33.15 -21.26
C GLY A 777 -15.55 33.35 -22.23
N ARG A 778 -15.28 32.36 -23.11
CA ARG A 778 -14.31 32.49 -24.19
C ARG A 778 -14.68 33.61 -25.17
N LYS A 779 -15.92 33.62 -25.67
CA LYS A 779 -16.38 34.68 -26.60
C LYS A 779 -16.32 36.07 -25.98
N ALA A 780 -16.69 36.21 -24.71
CA ALA A 780 -16.57 37.47 -23.98
C ALA A 780 -15.10 37.89 -23.84
N LEU A 781 -14.22 36.98 -23.42
CA LEU A 781 -12.82 37.29 -23.17
C LEU A 781 -12.05 37.63 -24.46
N PHE A 782 -12.31 36.93 -25.58
CA PHE A 782 -11.69 37.23 -26.87
C PHE A 782 -12.26 38.49 -27.56
N ALA A 783 -13.55 38.80 -27.38
CA ALA A 783 -14.15 40.03 -27.92
C ALA A 783 -13.61 41.29 -27.21
N GLU A 784 -13.32 41.18 -25.92
CA GLU A 784 -12.92 42.29 -25.06
C GLU A 784 -11.39 42.41 -24.93
N PHE A 785 -10.60 41.42 -25.35
CA PHE A 785 -9.13 41.43 -25.32
C PHE A 785 -8.49 42.67 -25.99
N PRO A 786 -8.99 43.15 -27.16
CA PRO A 786 -8.51 44.39 -27.75
C PRO A 786 -8.71 45.61 -26.86
N GLN A 787 -9.73 45.61 -26.00
CA GLN A 787 -9.99 46.72 -25.06
C GLN A 787 -8.98 46.73 -23.92
N VAL A 788 -8.55 45.59 -23.38
CA VAL A 788 -7.42 45.55 -22.41
C VAL A 788 -6.13 46.05 -23.03
N MET A 789 -5.89 45.74 -24.31
CA MET A 789 -4.69 46.22 -25.00
C MET A 789 -4.72 47.74 -25.24
N GLN A 790 -5.90 48.34 -25.45
CA GLN A 790 -6.07 49.78 -25.68
C GLN A 790 -6.22 50.60 -24.38
N GLN A 791 -7.02 50.13 -23.42
CA GLN A 791 -7.38 50.83 -22.18
C GLN A 791 -6.53 50.40 -20.98
N GLY A 792 -5.81 49.28 -21.08
CA GLY A 792 -4.87 48.79 -20.07
C GLY A 792 -5.45 47.85 -19.02
N PHE A 793 -6.77 47.86 -18.80
CA PHE A 793 -7.45 46.93 -17.89
C PHE A 793 -8.92 46.72 -18.27
N MET A 794 -9.55 45.70 -17.70
CA MET A 794 -10.99 45.44 -17.73
C MET A 794 -11.46 44.79 -16.43
N CYS A 795 -12.73 44.98 -16.10
CA CYS A 795 -13.42 44.27 -15.01
C CYS A 795 -14.51 43.39 -15.60
N LEU A 796 -14.41 42.09 -15.34
CA LEU A 796 -15.38 41.08 -15.76
C LEU A 796 -16.35 40.81 -14.60
N GLN A 797 -17.62 40.62 -14.94
CA GLN A 797 -18.62 40.16 -13.98
C GLN A 797 -18.37 38.71 -13.55
N GLY A 798 -18.89 38.31 -12.39
CA GLY A 798 -18.75 36.96 -11.86
C GLY A 798 -19.28 35.89 -12.80
N GLY A 799 -18.66 34.71 -12.73
CA GLY A 799 -18.91 33.62 -13.66
C GLY A 799 -18.43 32.28 -13.13
N ILE A 800 -18.45 31.28 -14.01
CA ILE A 800 -17.96 29.93 -13.73
C ILE A 800 -16.78 29.63 -14.66
N CYS A 801 -15.70 29.09 -14.10
CA CYS A 801 -14.59 28.52 -14.84
C CYS A 801 -14.37 27.05 -14.44
N LEU A 802 -13.49 26.36 -15.15
CA LEU A 802 -13.13 24.96 -14.90
C LEU A 802 -11.68 24.88 -14.42
N SER A 803 -11.45 24.03 -13.42
CA SER A 803 -10.09 23.62 -13.02
C SER A 803 -9.47 22.74 -14.10
N SER A 804 -8.16 22.48 -14.00
CA SER A 804 -7.48 21.50 -14.85
C SER A 804 -8.05 20.09 -14.76
N MET A 805 -8.74 19.78 -13.66
CA MET A 805 -9.44 18.51 -13.39
C MET A 805 -10.91 18.52 -13.83
N GLY A 806 -11.38 19.59 -14.47
CA GLY A 806 -12.75 19.73 -14.96
C GLY A 806 -13.79 20.03 -13.86
N ARG A 807 -13.36 20.46 -12.67
CA ARG A 807 -14.29 20.89 -11.61
C ARG A 807 -14.76 22.32 -11.85
N PRO A 808 -16.07 22.61 -11.70
CA PRO A 808 -16.59 23.96 -11.79
C PRO A 808 -16.15 24.82 -10.59
N ILE A 809 -15.69 26.02 -10.89
CA ILE A 809 -15.27 27.05 -9.93
C ILE A 809 -16.13 28.27 -10.19
N SER A 810 -16.80 28.77 -9.15
CA SER A 810 -17.50 30.06 -9.19
C SER A 810 -16.56 31.16 -8.73
N TYR A 811 -16.65 32.35 -9.32
CA TYR A 811 -15.97 33.56 -8.86
C TYR A 811 -16.92 34.75 -8.90
N GLU A 812 -16.79 35.67 -7.94
CA GLU A 812 -17.67 36.83 -7.84
C GLU A 812 -17.30 37.92 -8.85
N ARG A 813 -16.00 38.11 -9.07
CA ARG A 813 -15.47 39.15 -9.96
C ARG A 813 -14.10 38.73 -10.48
N ALA A 814 -13.80 39.08 -11.72
CA ALA A 814 -12.46 38.96 -12.27
C ALA A 814 -11.96 40.31 -12.80
N VAL A 815 -10.69 40.63 -12.57
CA VAL A 815 -10.04 41.84 -13.09
C VAL A 815 -8.89 41.39 -13.97
N ALA A 816 -8.83 41.89 -15.20
CA ALA A 816 -7.72 41.63 -16.11
C ALA A 816 -6.99 42.92 -16.44
N TRP A 817 -5.67 42.94 -16.35
CA TRP A 817 -4.87 44.12 -16.70
C TRP A 817 -3.59 43.76 -17.43
N LYS A 818 -3.15 44.71 -18.24
CA LYS A 818 -1.88 44.63 -18.97
C LYS A 818 -0.74 44.86 -17.99
N VAL A 819 0.22 43.93 -17.94
CA VAL A 819 1.46 44.10 -17.17
C VAL A 819 2.51 44.69 -18.09
N VAL A 820 3.03 45.86 -17.73
CA VAL A 820 4.09 46.57 -18.45
C VAL A 820 5.41 46.47 -17.69
N ASN A 821 6.51 46.33 -18.43
CA ASN A 821 7.86 46.34 -17.87
C ASN A 821 8.36 47.78 -17.63
N ASP A 822 9.60 47.93 -17.16
CA ASP A 822 10.22 49.24 -16.86
C ASP A 822 10.40 50.13 -18.13
N GLU A 823 10.32 49.55 -19.33
CA GLU A 823 10.40 50.24 -20.63
C GLU A 823 9.02 50.54 -21.23
N GLU A 824 7.94 50.41 -20.43
CA GLU A 824 6.53 50.56 -20.84
C GLU A 824 6.05 49.57 -21.93
N ASN A 825 6.82 48.51 -22.19
CA ASN A 825 6.46 47.45 -23.13
C ASN A 825 5.54 46.42 -22.45
N ALA A 826 4.49 45.99 -23.15
CA ALA A 826 3.55 45.01 -22.65
C ALA A 826 4.23 43.63 -22.53
N HIS A 827 4.26 43.08 -21.31
CA HIS A 827 4.93 41.82 -20.99
C HIS A 827 3.96 40.62 -20.96
N CYS A 828 2.86 40.75 -20.23
CA CYS A 828 1.83 39.72 -20.09
C CYS A 828 0.47 40.35 -19.76
N ILE A 829 -0.59 39.55 -19.71
CA ILE A 829 -1.87 39.94 -19.13
C ILE A 829 -2.03 39.19 -17.82
N CYS A 830 -2.41 39.92 -16.77
CA CYS A 830 -2.68 39.35 -15.46
C CYS A 830 -4.19 39.34 -15.20
N PHE A 831 -4.68 38.25 -14.62
CA PHE A 831 -6.04 38.05 -14.18
C PHE A 831 -6.03 37.87 -12.67
N MET A 832 -6.95 38.53 -11.97
CA MET A 832 -7.22 38.32 -10.56
C MET A 832 -8.68 37.90 -10.39
N PHE A 833 -8.90 36.73 -9.80
CA PHE A 833 -10.23 36.20 -9.47
C PHE A 833 -10.49 36.37 -7.98
N VAL A 834 -11.56 37.10 -7.67
CA VAL A 834 -11.93 37.48 -6.31
C VAL A 834 -13.07 36.60 -5.81
N ASN A 835 -13.00 36.16 -4.56
CA ASN A 835 -14.00 35.33 -3.90
C ASN A 835 -14.37 34.08 -4.72
N TRP A 836 -13.36 33.31 -5.12
CA TRP A 836 -13.55 32.08 -5.87
C TRP A 836 -13.83 30.88 -4.93
N SER A 837 -14.61 29.91 -5.38
CA SER A 837 -14.87 28.66 -4.66
C SER A 837 -15.32 27.53 -5.60
N PHE A 838 -15.02 26.28 -5.23
CA PHE A 838 -15.52 25.11 -5.96
C PHE A 838 -17.04 24.98 -5.77
N VAL A 839 -17.74 24.66 -6.87
CA VAL A 839 -19.22 24.50 -6.92
C VAL A 839 -19.66 23.09 -6.56
#